data_AF-A0A0D9NIH1-F1
#
_entry.id   AF-A0A0D9NIH1-F1
#
_cell.length_a   1.000
_cell.length_b   1.000
_cell.length_c   1.000
_cell.angle_alpha   90.00
_cell.angle_beta   90.00
_cell.angle_gamma   90.00
#
_symmetry.space_group_name_H-M   'P 1'
#
loop_
_entity.id
_entity.type
_entity.pdbx_description
1 polymer ?
#
loop_
_entity_poly.entity_id
_entity_poly.type
_entity_poly.pdbx_seq_one_letter_code
_entity_poly.pdbx_strand_id
1 'polypeptide(L)'
;MCVSVTGEILFLVNVGGLPLRTLASHNSLDSPDSYAVTWVATLPIERAAAEAMLDEEHAAPTGFTRHQTDPNVYTWGRVGEHNIVIASLAAGVYGTTSAATTASSLLASLPSIRVGLLVGIGGGIARPDEDRDIRLGDIVVSEPDGITGGVCQYDLLKAKSGDKRQRKGFLGRPPTVLVNPLASIQADHERKDPKVPFYLQEMLDKNPKMGKRSKQNPGYAHQGIDNDRLFKASCEHVPGPDCRGCDTADEVQRDPRDTTEPEIHYGTIASGNTLVKDAAARDRIVADVGEDCICFEMEAAGLMNHFPSAAYAKELLTYVPAAEVQETKRALEVPQLVQQQIDGVRQTAVATKAATDSISSDLRTDKVKRWLCPPDPSTNGNQARKLRDEGTGAWLLDNLVFQEWHSGSRRHLWLNGLAGCGKTVLSATVLDHLTEGNDRLILSFFFDFSDTTKQTLDGMLRSLAFEVYQGGAGFADVLDATFEAHQDGRDQPATSTLEDVVCKMLAVQKKGSIVLDALDESTTRDELLLWMKDVVSRPELGDVQLICTGRPEPEFMRNIPSLIGEENCLALNKKSINADIRSYVAAQLSQRPDFRDKRLSQDLLEGIRRKVGDGADGMFRWASCQLHSLARCPHQAAIEKALSSLPRNLEETYRRMIQCIPTELKIDVMRLLQFLVHSKRPLKLAEANEVIATQIEHEPRGFDVKRRLFCGNDVLDYCPSLVTVVPTADVHKCVMTMRDDPNTYAILRSSQARGATLQISFHAEGGMDGRTPLALTAGGRGQAAVTQSLLMVQQELQIL
;
A
#
# COMPACT_ATOMS: atom_id res chain seq x y z
N MET A 1 -17.11 58.03 -24.02
CA MET A 1 -16.63 59.42 -23.91
C MET A 1 -15.10 59.46 -24.00
N CYS A 2 -14.55 60.16 -25.00
CA CYS A 2 -13.15 60.59 -25.03
C CYS A 2 -13.15 62.10 -25.29
N VAL A 3 -12.54 62.88 -24.40
CA VAL A 3 -12.30 64.30 -24.62
C VAL A 3 -10.81 64.48 -24.82
N SER A 4 -10.45 64.97 -26.01
CA SER A 4 -9.18 65.64 -26.28
C SER A 4 -9.25 67.05 -25.71
N VAL A 5 -8.25 67.47 -24.94
CA VAL A 5 -7.97 68.89 -24.69
C VAL A 5 -6.48 69.13 -24.85
N THR A 6 -6.13 69.81 -25.93
CA THR A 6 -4.96 70.70 -26.00
C THR A 6 -5.37 72.05 -25.40
N GLY A 7 -4.59 72.59 -24.47
CA GLY A 7 -4.83 73.93 -23.91
C GLY A 7 -4.12 74.15 -22.56
N GLU A 8 -3.14 75.04 -22.58
CA GLU A 8 -2.24 75.44 -21.49
C GLU A 8 -2.89 76.17 -20.30
N ILE A 9 -2.20 76.11 -19.14
CA ILE A 9 -2.18 77.00 -17.95
C ILE A 9 -3.16 76.70 -16.77
N LEU A 10 -2.66 76.19 -15.63
CA LEU A 10 -2.07 76.94 -14.49
C LEU A 10 -1.67 75.95 -13.37
N PHE A 11 -0.38 75.80 -13.08
CA PHE A 11 0.11 75.10 -11.88
C PHE A 11 -0.05 76.01 -10.66
N LEU A 12 -0.79 75.55 -9.65
CA LEU A 12 -0.63 76.01 -8.27
C LEU A 12 -0.09 74.84 -7.44
N VAL A 13 1.23 74.80 -7.31
CA VAL A 13 1.89 74.11 -6.20
C VAL A 13 1.69 75.02 -4.99
N ASN A 14 0.85 74.62 -4.03
CA ASN A 14 0.91 75.18 -2.69
C ASN A 14 1.18 74.07 -1.68
N VAL A 15 2.29 74.24 -0.98
CA VAL A 15 2.80 73.44 0.11
C VAL A 15 2.02 73.85 1.36
N GLY A 16 1.41 72.87 2.05
CA GLY A 16 0.90 73.06 3.40
C GLY A 16 -0.53 73.61 3.48
N GLY A 17 -1.50 72.70 3.64
CA GLY A 17 -2.85 73.03 4.10
C GLY A 17 -3.01 72.66 5.57
N LEU A 18 -2.98 73.66 6.46
CA LEU A 18 -3.74 73.65 7.71
C LEU A 18 -5.23 73.43 7.39
N PRO A 19 -5.99 72.63 8.15
CA PRO A 19 -7.41 72.45 7.87
C PRO A 19 -8.20 73.64 8.45
N LEU A 20 -8.82 74.41 7.57
CA LEU A 20 -9.99 75.22 7.87
C LEU A 20 -11.21 74.51 7.25
N ARG A 21 -12.00 73.82 8.08
CA ARG A 21 -13.43 73.60 7.82
C ARG A 21 -14.24 73.62 9.12
N THR A 22 -14.96 74.74 9.23
CA THR A 22 -16.33 74.97 9.72
C THR A 22 -17.09 73.79 10.33
N LEU A 23 -17.64 74.07 11.52
CA LEU A 23 -18.52 73.26 12.37
C LEU A 23 -19.66 72.56 11.61
N ALA A 24 -19.60 71.22 11.54
CA ALA A 24 -20.74 70.33 11.44
C ALA A 24 -20.73 69.43 12.69
N SER A 25 -21.89 69.19 13.30
CA SER A 25 -22.04 68.41 14.54
C SER A 25 -21.36 67.04 14.43
N HIS A 26 -20.30 66.82 15.20
CA HIS A 26 -19.48 65.61 15.18
C HIS A 26 -20.19 64.44 15.89
N ASN A 27 -20.95 63.64 15.14
CA ASN A 27 -21.31 62.28 15.57
C ASN A 27 -20.12 61.35 15.25
N SER A 28 -19.07 61.40 16.08
CA SER A 28 -17.97 60.43 16.03
C SER A 28 -18.27 59.26 16.97
N LEU A 29 -18.15 58.03 16.46
CA LEU A 29 -18.13 56.84 17.32
C LEU A 29 -16.75 56.70 17.99
N ASP A 30 -16.72 56.19 19.22
CA ASP A 30 -15.48 56.11 20.00
C ASP A 30 -14.50 55.04 19.44
N SER A 31 -15.03 53.90 18.99
CA SER A 31 -14.22 52.74 18.57
C SER A 31 -14.36 52.42 17.07
N PRO A 32 -13.25 52.27 16.32
CA PRO A 32 -13.26 51.76 14.95
C PRO A 32 -13.78 50.31 14.87
N ASP A 33 -13.77 49.55 15.98
CA ASP A 33 -14.27 48.18 16.00
C ASP A 33 -15.81 48.10 15.84
N SER A 34 -16.49 49.23 15.95
CA SER A 34 -17.94 49.34 15.74
C SER A 34 -18.34 49.16 14.27
N TYR A 35 -17.38 49.21 13.35
CA TYR A 35 -17.58 49.05 11.90
C TYR A 35 -17.27 47.60 11.51
N ALA A 36 -18.33 46.86 11.15
CA ALA A 36 -18.23 45.45 10.75
C ALA A 36 -18.47 45.24 9.25
N VAL A 37 -18.99 46.26 8.57
CA VAL A 37 -19.31 46.23 7.13
C VAL A 37 -18.46 47.29 6.43
N THR A 38 -17.96 46.96 5.23
CA THR A 38 -17.35 47.97 4.35
C THR A 38 -18.00 47.97 2.98
N TRP A 39 -17.98 49.12 2.33
CA TRP A 39 -18.35 49.31 0.94
C TRP A 39 -17.12 49.76 0.16
N VAL A 40 -16.68 48.95 -0.80
CA VAL A 40 -15.62 49.27 -1.74
C VAL A 40 -16.23 49.86 -3.01
N ALA A 41 -15.88 51.10 -3.33
CA ALA A 41 -16.22 51.77 -4.58
C ALA A 41 -14.98 51.85 -5.48
N THR A 42 -15.13 51.68 -6.79
CA THR A 42 -13.97 51.62 -7.71
C THR A 42 -13.73 52.96 -8.38
N LEU A 43 -14.80 53.70 -8.68
CA LEU A 43 -14.73 55.01 -9.33
C LEU A 43 -15.16 56.18 -8.42
N PRO A 44 -14.69 57.42 -8.66
CA PRO A 44 -15.15 58.59 -7.93
C PRO A 44 -16.66 58.83 -7.99
N ILE A 45 -17.30 58.48 -9.11
CA ILE A 45 -18.75 58.57 -9.31
C ILE A 45 -19.49 57.56 -8.43
N GLU A 46 -18.93 56.37 -8.24
CA GLU A 46 -19.50 55.32 -7.39
C GLU A 46 -19.31 55.65 -5.92
N ARG A 47 -18.14 56.19 -5.54
CA ARG A 47 -17.91 56.69 -4.18
C ARG A 47 -18.91 57.79 -3.82
N ALA A 48 -19.13 58.76 -4.71
CA ALA A 48 -20.10 59.81 -4.49
C ALA A 48 -21.53 59.25 -4.32
N ALA A 49 -21.92 58.23 -5.10
CA ALA A 49 -23.20 57.55 -4.91
C ALA A 49 -23.26 56.80 -3.56
N ALA A 50 -22.20 56.10 -3.17
CA ALA A 50 -22.12 55.36 -1.92
C ALA A 50 -22.23 56.28 -0.70
N GLU A 51 -21.52 57.41 -0.69
CA GLU A 51 -21.57 58.43 0.35
C GLU A 51 -22.97 59.05 0.45
N ALA A 52 -23.58 59.36 -0.70
CA ALA A 52 -24.93 59.93 -0.75
C ALA A 52 -26.04 58.94 -0.31
N MET A 53 -25.73 57.64 -0.25
CA MET A 53 -26.63 56.59 0.22
C MET A 53 -26.59 56.38 1.73
N LEU A 54 -25.64 56.99 2.45
CA LEU A 54 -25.58 56.94 3.91
C LEU A 54 -26.84 57.55 4.55
N ASP A 55 -27.35 56.88 5.58
CA ASP A 55 -28.41 57.45 6.41
C ASP A 55 -27.83 58.51 7.34
N GLU A 56 -26.59 58.31 7.78
CA GLU A 56 -25.82 59.22 8.64
C GLU A 56 -24.32 59.19 8.26
N GLU A 57 -23.69 60.36 8.14
CA GLU A 57 -22.23 60.50 8.03
C GLU A 57 -21.61 60.65 9.41
N HIS A 58 -20.55 59.89 9.68
CA HIS A 58 -19.78 59.97 10.92
C HIS A 58 -18.46 60.70 10.68
N ALA A 59 -17.96 61.37 11.72
CA ALA A 59 -16.55 61.76 11.75
C ALA A 59 -15.66 60.52 11.98
N ALA A 60 -14.39 60.63 11.60
CA ALA A 60 -13.42 59.55 11.84
C ALA A 60 -13.41 59.15 13.33
N PRO A 61 -13.44 57.84 13.66
CA PRO A 61 -13.48 57.38 15.05
C PRO A 61 -12.25 57.85 15.84
N THR A 62 -12.45 58.25 17.10
CA THR A 62 -11.36 58.82 17.92
C THR A 62 -10.22 57.84 18.18
N GLY A 63 -10.52 56.53 18.24
CA GLY A 63 -9.53 55.47 18.42
C GLY A 63 -8.89 54.94 17.12
N PHE A 64 -9.23 55.49 15.94
CA PHE A 64 -8.74 54.95 14.68
C PHE A 64 -7.27 55.30 14.43
N THR A 65 -6.43 54.26 14.27
CA THR A 65 -5.04 54.40 13.82
C THR A 65 -4.85 53.63 12.53
N ARG A 66 -4.61 54.36 11.43
CA ARG A 66 -4.37 53.74 10.12
C ARG A 66 -3.03 53.00 10.10
N HIS A 67 -3.03 51.77 9.60
CA HIS A 67 -1.82 50.97 9.43
C HIS A 67 -0.82 51.65 8.47
N GLN A 68 0.48 51.47 8.68
CA GLN A 68 1.52 52.17 7.91
C GLN A 68 1.49 51.82 6.42
N THR A 69 1.07 50.61 6.08
CA THR A 69 0.98 50.12 4.70
C THR A 69 -0.37 50.40 4.06
N ASP A 70 -1.28 51.10 4.74
CA ASP A 70 -2.62 51.36 4.24
C ASP A 70 -2.73 52.77 3.63
N PRO A 71 -2.77 52.88 2.28
CA PRO A 71 -2.90 54.17 1.61
C PRO A 71 -4.35 54.64 1.50
N ASN A 72 -5.33 53.85 1.94
CA ASN A 72 -6.74 54.13 1.69
C ASN A 72 -7.22 55.40 2.41
N VAL A 73 -8.29 55.98 1.86
CA VAL A 73 -9.01 57.12 2.42
C VAL A 73 -10.45 56.70 2.67
N TYR A 74 -10.87 56.81 3.93
CA TYR A 74 -12.15 56.30 4.41
C TYR A 74 -13.21 57.40 4.56
N THR A 75 -14.44 57.04 4.22
CA THR A 75 -15.64 57.76 4.67
C THR A 75 -16.40 56.86 5.64
N TRP A 76 -16.89 57.43 6.73
CA TRP A 76 -17.50 56.70 7.83
C TRP A 76 -18.98 57.06 7.90
N GLY A 77 -19.84 56.08 8.15
CA GLY A 77 -21.26 56.36 8.30
C GLY A 77 -22.07 55.16 8.71
N ARG A 78 -23.39 55.27 8.51
CA ARG A 78 -24.37 54.23 8.83
C ARG A 78 -25.36 54.02 7.70
N VAL A 79 -25.74 52.76 7.49
CA VAL A 79 -26.86 52.34 6.63
C VAL A 79 -27.70 51.35 7.42
N GLY A 80 -28.96 51.70 7.67
CA GLY A 80 -29.85 50.95 8.56
C GLY A 80 -29.24 50.80 9.96
N GLU A 81 -29.11 49.56 10.42
CA GLU A 81 -28.51 49.21 11.72
C GLU A 81 -26.98 49.03 11.66
N HIS A 82 -26.36 49.16 10.48
CA HIS A 82 -24.97 48.80 10.26
C HIS A 82 -24.08 50.05 10.15
N ASN A 83 -23.05 50.11 10.99
CA ASN A 83 -21.97 51.09 10.79
C ASN A 83 -21.08 50.58 9.66
N ILE A 84 -20.93 51.42 8.62
CA ILE A 84 -20.20 51.06 7.42
C ILE A 84 -19.01 51.99 7.18
N VAL A 85 -17.93 51.44 6.64
CA VAL A 85 -16.78 52.21 6.17
C VAL A 85 -16.69 52.12 4.64
N ILE A 86 -16.63 53.26 3.97
CA ILE A 86 -16.48 53.34 2.52
C ILE A 86 -15.00 53.56 2.20
N ALA A 87 -14.45 52.74 1.30
CA ALA A 87 -13.13 52.93 0.73
C ALA A 87 -13.20 52.92 -0.78
N SER A 88 -12.23 53.57 -1.43
CA SER A 88 -12.14 53.57 -2.88
C SER A 88 -10.76 53.23 -3.39
N LEU A 89 -10.72 52.66 -4.60
CA LEU A 89 -9.47 52.50 -5.33
C LEU A 89 -8.81 53.87 -5.61
N ALA A 90 -7.51 53.87 -5.85
CA ALA A 90 -6.79 55.09 -6.23
C ALA A 90 -7.32 55.64 -7.55
N ALA A 91 -7.39 56.96 -7.68
CA ALA A 91 -7.93 57.61 -8.87
C ALA A 91 -7.17 57.16 -10.14
N GLY A 92 -7.91 56.67 -11.14
CA GLY A 92 -7.36 56.19 -12.41
C GLY A 92 -6.83 54.75 -12.39
N VAL A 93 -6.98 54.02 -11.28
CA VAL A 93 -6.62 52.61 -11.15
C VAL A 93 -7.89 51.77 -11.06
N TYR A 94 -7.93 50.66 -11.80
CA TYR A 94 -9.03 49.71 -11.83
C TYR A 94 -8.47 48.27 -11.94
N GLY A 95 -9.34 47.28 -11.79
CA GLY A 95 -8.99 45.86 -11.91
C GLY A 95 -8.82 45.12 -10.58
N THR A 96 -8.79 43.80 -10.69
CA THR A 96 -8.90 42.84 -9.58
C THR A 96 -7.76 42.97 -8.57
N THR A 97 -6.53 43.21 -9.02
CA THR A 97 -5.36 43.39 -8.15
C THR A 97 -5.48 44.64 -7.29
N SER A 98 -6.00 45.74 -7.85
CA SER A 98 -6.17 46.99 -7.11
C SER A 98 -7.24 46.82 -6.04
N ALA A 99 -8.36 46.19 -6.39
CA ALA A 99 -9.43 45.89 -5.43
C ALA A 99 -8.92 45.02 -4.27
N ALA A 100 -8.20 43.93 -4.57
CA ALA A 100 -7.62 43.05 -3.56
C ALA A 100 -6.63 43.79 -2.63
N THR A 101 -5.82 44.70 -3.18
CA THR A 101 -4.85 45.50 -2.41
C THR A 101 -5.54 46.52 -1.51
N THR A 102 -6.56 47.21 -2.03
CA THR A 102 -7.41 48.13 -1.24
C THR A 102 -8.08 47.39 -0.09
N ALA A 103 -8.69 46.23 -0.34
CA ALA A 103 -9.33 45.42 0.69
C ALA A 103 -8.33 44.89 1.72
N SER A 104 -7.17 44.39 1.29
CA SER A 104 -6.13 43.90 2.22
C SER A 104 -5.58 45.00 3.12
N SER A 105 -5.36 46.19 2.56
CA SER A 105 -4.90 47.38 3.30
C SER A 105 -5.96 47.86 4.28
N LEU A 106 -7.24 47.81 3.87
CA LEU A 106 -8.38 48.12 4.71
C LEU A 106 -8.47 47.18 5.90
N LEU A 107 -8.37 45.88 5.67
CA LEU A 107 -8.39 44.89 6.73
C LEU A 107 -7.23 45.04 7.72
N ALA A 108 -6.06 45.47 7.26
CA ALA A 108 -4.93 45.76 8.15
C ALA A 108 -5.20 46.92 9.12
N SER A 109 -5.94 47.95 8.68
CA SER A 109 -6.33 49.09 9.52
C SER A 109 -7.63 48.85 10.31
N LEU A 110 -8.51 47.99 9.81
CA LEU A 110 -9.84 47.70 10.34
C LEU A 110 -10.08 46.19 10.45
N PRO A 111 -9.45 45.52 11.42
CA PRO A 111 -9.58 44.08 11.61
C PRO A 111 -10.97 43.64 12.08
N SER A 112 -11.82 44.60 12.50
CA SER A 112 -13.22 44.38 12.90
C SER A 112 -14.15 44.08 11.74
N ILE A 113 -13.72 44.33 10.50
CA ILE A 113 -14.54 44.09 9.31
C ILE A 113 -14.78 42.59 9.14
N ARG A 114 -16.05 42.24 8.97
CA ARG A 114 -16.53 40.86 8.81
C ARG A 114 -17.11 40.64 7.44
N VAL A 115 -17.69 41.68 6.84
CA VAL A 115 -18.41 41.60 5.58
C VAL A 115 -18.10 42.79 4.69
N GLY A 116 -17.99 42.55 3.40
CA GLY A 116 -17.72 43.53 2.36
C GLY A 116 -18.89 43.71 1.41
N LEU A 117 -18.97 44.86 0.76
CA LEU A 117 -19.88 45.13 -0.34
C LEU A 117 -19.07 45.76 -1.46
N LEU A 118 -19.20 45.23 -2.66
CA LEU A 118 -18.62 45.84 -3.87
C LEU A 118 -19.78 46.26 -4.75
N VAL A 119 -20.06 47.56 -4.78
CA VAL A 119 -21.13 48.12 -5.60
C VAL A 119 -20.52 49.16 -6.50
N GLY A 120 -20.69 48.96 -7.80
CA GLY A 120 -20.14 49.80 -8.84
C GLY A 120 -20.92 49.67 -10.15
N ILE A 121 -20.38 50.26 -11.21
CA ILE A 121 -20.99 50.25 -12.53
C ILE A 121 -20.63 48.96 -13.25
N GLY A 122 -21.64 48.16 -13.59
CA GLY A 122 -21.50 46.97 -14.42
C GLY A 122 -22.04 47.18 -15.85
N GLY A 123 -21.59 46.34 -16.77
CA GLY A 123 -22.16 46.20 -18.11
C GLY A 123 -23.20 45.08 -18.15
N GLY A 124 -24.48 45.41 -18.35
CA GLY A 124 -25.55 44.41 -18.48
C GLY A 124 -25.43 43.58 -19.76
N ILE A 125 -25.76 42.30 -19.67
CA ILE A 125 -25.84 41.38 -20.82
C ILE A 125 -27.31 41.18 -21.16
N ALA A 126 -27.85 42.10 -21.97
CA ALA A 126 -29.24 42.02 -22.41
C ALA A 126 -29.43 40.89 -23.43
N ARG A 127 -30.40 40.01 -23.14
CA ARG A 127 -30.91 38.94 -24.02
C ARG A 127 -32.44 38.96 -24.00
N PRO A 128 -33.08 39.93 -24.67
CA PRO A 128 -34.53 40.07 -24.68
C PRO A 128 -35.26 38.83 -25.22
N ASP A 129 -34.60 38.04 -26.07
CA ASP A 129 -35.08 36.77 -26.61
C ASP A 129 -35.14 35.62 -25.59
N GLU A 130 -34.41 35.74 -24.48
CA GLU A 130 -34.38 34.79 -23.36
C GLU A 130 -35.13 35.32 -22.13
N ASP A 131 -36.03 36.31 -22.31
CA ASP A 131 -36.77 36.98 -21.23
C ASP A 131 -35.85 37.69 -20.22
N ARG A 132 -34.70 38.20 -20.70
CA ARG A 132 -33.71 38.95 -19.90
C ARG A 132 -33.36 40.27 -20.55
N ASP A 133 -34.29 41.21 -20.51
CA ASP A 133 -34.07 42.56 -21.03
C ASP A 133 -33.49 43.49 -19.96
N ILE A 134 -32.18 43.40 -19.74
CA ILE A 134 -31.43 44.28 -18.83
C ILE A 134 -31.21 45.63 -19.51
N ARG A 135 -31.63 46.73 -18.87
CA ARG A 135 -31.58 48.11 -19.40
C ARG A 135 -30.64 49.01 -18.62
N LEU A 136 -30.23 50.13 -19.23
CA LEU A 136 -29.44 51.16 -18.54
C LEU A 136 -30.19 51.71 -17.32
N GLY A 137 -29.61 51.51 -16.14
CA GLY A 137 -30.18 51.94 -14.86
C GLY A 137 -30.71 50.78 -14.01
N ASP A 138 -30.86 49.58 -14.59
CA ASP A 138 -31.19 48.36 -13.85
C ASP A 138 -30.05 47.94 -12.91
N ILE A 139 -30.40 47.07 -11.96
CA ILE A 139 -29.52 46.58 -10.92
C ILE A 139 -29.26 45.09 -11.13
N VAL A 140 -28.00 44.68 -11.09
CA VAL A 140 -27.63 43.26 -11.10
C VAL A 140 -27.04 42.85 -9.76
N VAL A 141 -27.56 41.77 -9.20
CA VAL A 141 -27.11 41.21 -7.92
C VAL A 141 -26.46 39.85 -8.17
N SER A 142 -25.24 39.69 -7.67
CA SER A 142 -24.52 38.41 -7.73
C SER A 142 -25.26 37.35 -6.92
N GLU A 143 -25.61 36.24 -7.56
CA GLU A 143 -26.30 35.10 -6.94
C GLU A 143 -25.51 33.80 -7.16
N PRO A 144 -25.18 33.04 -6.11
CA PRO A 144 -24.55 31.72 -6.26
C PRO A 144 -25.49 30.73 -6.95
N ASP A 145 -25.06 30.17 -8.09
CA ASP A 145 -25.78 29.12 -8.80
C ASP A 145 -24.84 27.99 -9.28
N GLY A 146 -25.31 26.76 -9.17
CA GLY A 146 -24.59 25.54 -9.56
C GLY A 146 -23.19 25.42 -8.95
N ILE A 147 -22.17 25.54 -9.81
CA ILE A 147 -20.74 25.46 -9.44
C ILE A 147 -20.09 26.84 -9.24
N THR A 148 -20.85 27.93 -9.34
CA THR A 148 -20.34 29.29 -9.22
C THR A 148 -20.70 29.90 -7.88
N GLY A 149 -19.79 30.71 -7.32
CA GLY A 149 -20.08 31.53 -6.13
C GLY A 149 -20.90 32.79 -6.43
N GLY A 150 -21.47 32.92 -7.64
CA GLY A 150 -22.15 34.11 -8.15
C GLY A 150 -21.26 35.12 -8.87
N VAL A 151 -19.93 34.93 -8.82
CA VAL A 151 -18.96 35.66 -9.63
C VAL A 151 -18.02 34.66 -10.29
N CYS A 152 -17.69 34.88 -11.56
CA CYS A 152 -16.71 34.08 -12.29
C CYS A 152 -15.61 34.97 -12.89
N GLN A 153 -14.34 34.57 -12.68
CA GLN A 153 -13.23 35.25 -13.33
C GLN A 153 -13.07 34.80 -14.78
N TYR A 154 -13.31 35.68 -15.75
CA TYR A 154 -13.33 35.29 -17.17
C TYR A 154 -11.95 35.34 -17.84
N ASP A 155 -10.98 36.05 -17.27
CA ASP A 155 -9.64 36.23 -17.86
C ASP A 155 -8.57 35.26 -17.28
N LEU A 156 -8.94 34.39 -16.33
CA LEU A 156 -8.06 33.38 -15.76
C LEU A 156 -8.15 32.04 -16.53
N LEU A 157 -7.60 32.03 -17.73
CA LEU A 157 -7.73 30.91 -18.68
C LEU A 157 -6.38 30.23 -18.95
N LYS A 158 -6.38 28.90 -19.05
CA LYS A 158 -5.26 28.10 -19.57
C LYS A 158 -5.49 27.81 -21.05
N ALA A 159 -4.57 28.26 -21.90
CA ALA A 159 -4.54 27.88 -23.31
C ALA A 159 -4.24 26.38 -23.47
N LYS A 160 -5.00 25.70 -24.33
CA LYS A 160 -4.78 24.31 -24.78
C LYS A 160 -4.59 24.28 -26.29
N SER A 161 -4.06 23.17 -26.80
CA SER A 161 -3.91 22.94 -28.24
C SER A 161 -5.25 23.08 -28.98
N GLY A 162 -5.21 23.69 -30.17
CA GLY A 162 -6.39 23.87 -31.03
C GLY A 162 -7.32 25.01 -30.62
N ASP A 163 -6.76 26.13 -30.14
CA ASP A 163 -7.48 27.34 -29.71
C ASP A 163 -8.48 27.15 -28.55
N LYS A 164 -8.45 25.98 -27.90
CA LYS A 164 -9.31 25.68 -26.76
C LYS A 164 -8.80 26.38 -25.51
N ARG A 165 -9.66 27.16 -24.86
CA ARG A 165 -9.39 27.79 -23.56
C ARG A 165 -10.07 26.98 -22.47
N GLN A 166 -9.38 26.80 -21.35
CA GLN A 166 -9.95 26.17 -20.16
C GLN A 166 -9.86 27.13 -18.98
N ARG A 167 -11.02 27.49 -18.40
CA ARG A 167 -11.07 28.24 -17.15
C ARG A 167 -10.28 27.54 -16.04
N LYS A 168 -9.50 28.32 -15.31
CA LYS A 168 -8.79 27.87 -14.10
C LYS A 168 -9.20 28.76 -12.93
N GLY A 169 -9.19 28.17 -11.74
CA GLY A 169 -9.59 28.85 -10.51
C GLY A 169 -11.06 28.65 -10.17
N PHE A 170 -11.36 28.88 -8.90
CA PHE A 170 -12.69 28.94 -8.33
C PHE A 170 -12.73 30.21 -7.46
N LEU A 171 -13.84 30.94 -7.54
CA LEU A 171 -14.09 32.09 -6.68
C LEU A 171 -15.07 31.65 -5.59
N GLY A 172 -14.74 31.98 -4.34
CA GLY A 172 -15.54 31.65 -3.18
C GLY A 172 -16.97 32.20 -3.27
N ARG A 173 -17.88 31.56 -2.54
CA ARG A 173 -19.24 32.07 -2.33
C ARG A 173 -19.25 33.15 -1.24
N PRO A 174 -20.11 34.18 -1.33
CA PRO A 174 -20.35 35.10 -0.22
C PRO A 174 -20.77 34.33 1.04
N PRO A 175 -20.52 34.85 2.25
CA PRO A 175 -20.98 34.19 3.46
C PRO A 175 -22.49 34.11 3.50
N THR A 176 -23.00 33.11 4.23
CA THR A 176 -24.44 32.87 4.38
C THR A 176 -25.20 34.06 4.93
N VAL A 177 -24.56 34.93 5.72
CA VAL A 177 -25.19 36.18 6.21
C VAL A 177 -25.58 37.15 5.08
N LEU A 178 -24.89 37.10 3.94
CA LEU A 178 -25.25 37.87 2.75
C LEU A 178 -26.12 37.09 1.76
N VAL A 179 -26.01 35.75 1.75
CA VAL A 179 -26.76 34.90 0.80
C VAL A 179 -28.18 34.61 1.30
N ASN A 180 -28.36 34.28 2.58
CA ASN A 180 -29.67 33.89 3.12
C ASN A 180 -30.73 35.00 2.97
N PRO A 181 -30.41 36.30 3.18
CA PRO A 181 -31.38 37.37 2.97
C PRO A 181 -31.79 37.56 1.50
N LEU A 182 -31.00 37.11 0.52
CA LEU A 182 -31.35 37.25 -0.91
C LEU A 182 -32.70 36.60 -1.22
N ALA A 183 -32.95 35.39 -0.72
CA ALA A 183 -34.23 34.70 -0.90
C ALA A 183 -35.40 35.48 -0.28
N SER A 184 -35.18 36.16 0.84
CA SER A 184 -36.21 37.00 1.48
C SER A 184 -36.49 38.27 0.68
N ILE A 185 -35.45 38.89 0.12
CA ILE A 185 -35.55 40.07 -0.72
C ILE A 185 -36.30 39.73 -2.02
N GLN A 186 -35.91 38.65 -2.69
CA GLN A 186 -36.59 38.14 -3.89
C GLN A 186 -38.07 37.88 -3.63
N ALA A 187 -38.40 37.18 -2.55
CA ALA A 187 -39.80 36.91 -2.18
C ALA A 187 -40.59 38.20 -1.86
N ASP A 188 -39.95 39.22 -1.29
CA ASP A 188 -40.59 40.50 -1.05
C ASP A 188 -40.76 41.31 -2.35
N HIS A 189 -39.84 41.23 -3.31
CA HIS A 189 -39.98 41.85 -4.64
C HIS A 189 -41.06 41.20 -5.49
N GLU A 190 -41.33 39.90 -5.32
CA GLU A 190 -42.50 39.25 -5.94
C GLU A 190 -43.83 39.74 -5.34
N ARG A 191 -43.81 40.15 -4.06
CA ARG A 191 -45.02 40.46 -3.28
C ARG A 191 -45.32 41.96 -3.19
N LYS A 192 -44.31 42.82 -3.31
CA LYS A 192 -44.33 44.26 -3.09
C LYS A 192 -43.38 44.97 -4.04
N ASP A 193 -43.65 46.25 -4.29
CA ASP A 193 -42.73 47.10 -5.07
C ASP A 193 -41.37 47.27 -4.35
N PRO A 194 -40.25 47.25 -5.10
CA PRO A 194 -38.91 47.49 -4.57
C PRO A 194 -38.77 48.87 -3.91
N LYS A 195 -37.88 49.00 -2.92
CA LYS A 195 -37.64 50.28 -2.23
C LYS A 195 -36.63 51.19 -2.95
N VAL A 196 -36.03 50.71 -4.05
CA VAL A 196 -35.03 51.44 -4.83
C VAL A 196 -35.49 52.86 -5.22
N PRO A 197 -36.71 53.09 -5.75
CA PRO A 197 -37.15 54.44 -6.12
C PRO A 197 -37.19 55.40 -4.92
N PHE A 198 -37.60 54.90 -3.75
CA PHE A 198 -37.60 55.67 -2.51
C PHE A 198 -36.19 56.09 -2.11
N TYR A 199 -35.21 55.18 -2.14
CA TYR A 199 -33.82 55.50 -1.81
C TYR A 199 -33.18 56.47 -2.79
N LEU A 200 -33.49 56.36 -4.09
CA LEU A 200 -33.01 57.30 -5.10
C LEU A 200 -33.59 58.70 -4.87
N GLN A 201 -34.88 58.79 -4.56
CA GLN A 201 -35.52 60.07 -4.26
C GLN A 201 -34.93 60.71 -3.00
N GLU A 202 -34.78 59.94 -1.93
CA GLU A 202 -34.16 60.39 -0.68
C GLU A 202 -32.73 60.93 -0.92
N MET A 203 -31.93 60.22 -1.72
CA MET A 203 -30.58 60.64 -2.08
C MET A 203 -30.58 61.96 -2.84
N LEU A 204 -31.47 62.13 -3.81
CA LEU A 204 -31.58 63.36 -4.62
C LEU A 204 -32.09 64.55 -3.80
N ASP A 205 -32.99 64.33 -2.85
CA ASP A 205 -33.49 65.36 -1.94
C ASP A 205 -32.38 65.84 -0.99
N LYS A 206 -31.59 64.91 -0.45
CA LYS A 206 -30.40 65.22 0.38
C LYS A 206 -29.29 65.90 -0.43
N ASN A 207 -29.11 65.49 -1.69
CA ASN A 207 -28.03 65.94 -2.57
C ASN A 207 -28.53 66.50 -3.91
N PRO A 208 -29.22 67.67 -3.95
CA PRO A 208 -29.86 68.16 -5.17
C PRO A 208 -28.90 68.42 -6.35
N LYS A 209 -27.60 68.59 -6.09
CA LYS A 209 -26.58 68.75 -7.13
C LYS A 209 -26.42 67.48 -7.97
N MET A 210 -26.64 66.30 -7.39
CA MET A 210 -26.47 65.01 -8.08
C MET A 210 -27.53 64.80 -9.17
N GLY A 211 -28.73 65.35 -9.00
CA GLY A 211 -29.79 65.31 -10.04
C GLY A 211 -29.62 66.33 -11.17
N LYS A 212 -28.73 67.33 -11.03
CA LYS A 212 -28.59 68.40 -12.03
C LYS A 212 -27.81 67.92 -13.26
N ARG A 213 -28.48 67.94 -14.42
CA ARG A 213 -27.84 67.68 -15.71
C ARG A 213 -26.97 68.86 -16.15
N SER A 214 -25.79 68.56 -16.67
CA SER A 214 -24.87 69.52 -17.31
C SER A 214 -24.23 68.90 -18.55
N LYS A 215 -23.51 69.70 -19.35
CA LYS A 215 -22.80 69.19 -20.54
C LYS A 215 -21.74 68.13 -20.23
N GLN A 216 -21.22 68.11 -18.99
CA GLN A 216 -20.16 67.20 -18.55
C GLN A 216 -20.66 66.10 -17.59
N ASN A 217 -21.89 66.23 -17.07
CA ASN A 217 -22.45 65.27 -16.12
C ASN A 217 -23.95 65.06 -16.42
N PRO A 218 -24.35 63.84 -16.82
CA PRO A 218 -25.76 63.51 -17.12
C PRO A 218 -26.68 63.47 -15.89
N GLY A 219 -26.12 63.61 -14.68
CA GLY A 219 -26.85 63.49 -13.41
C GLY A 219 -27.14 62.05 -13.02
N TYR A 220 -27.38 61.80 -11.74
CA TYR A 220 -27.75 60.50 -11.16
C TYR A 220 -29.26 60.30 -11.28
N ALA A 221 -29.77 60.30 -12.51
CA ALA A 221 -31.18 60.15 -12.80
C ALA A 221 -31.38 59.25 -14.03
N HIS A 222 -32.58 58.70 -14.19
CA HIS A 222 -32.97 57.96 -15.38
C HIS A 222 -32.69 58.79 -16.64
N GLN A 223 -31.96 58.22 -17.60
CA GLN A 223 -31.48 58.93 -18.77
C GLN A 223 -32.54 59.06 -19.88
N GLY A 224 -33.68 58.38 -19.76
CA GLY A 224 -34.74 58.38 -20.76
C GLY A 224 -34.61 57.21 -21.73
N ILE A 225 -35.77 56.72 -22.20
CA ILE A 225 -35.87 55.52 -23.06
C ILE A 225 -35.07 55.70 -24.36
N ASP A 226 -35.03 56.91 -24.91
CA ASP A 226 -34.31 57.22 -26.16
C ASP A 226 -32.78 57.04 -26.05
N ASN A 227 -32.23 57.00 -24.83
CA ASN A 227 -30.81 56.81 -24.59
C ASN A 227 -30.44 55.36 -24.25
N ASP A 228 -31.42 54.50 -23.97
CA ASP A 228 -31.23 53.06 -23.77
C ASP A 228 -31.43 52.35 -25.11
N ARG A 229 -30.34 52.21 -25.87
CA ARG A 229 -30.36 51.66 -27.24
C ARG A 229 -29.54 50.38 -27.31
N LEU A 230 -30.19 49.26 -27.64
CA LEU A 230 -29.57 47.95 -27.79
C LEU A 230 -29.36 47.64 -29.27
N PHE A 231 -28.16 47.24 -29.64
CA PHE A 231 -27.81 46.85 -31.02
C PHE A 231 -27.46 45.37 -31.09
N LYS A 232 -27.62 44.77 -32.26
CA LYS A 232 -27.16 43.40 -32.55
C LYS A 232 -25.65 43.31 -32.31
N ALA A 233 -25.18 42.14 -31.84
CA ALA A 233 -23.77 41.94 -31.53
C ALA A 233 -22.82 42.10 -32.74
N SER A 234 -23.35 41.96 -33.96
CA SER A 234 -22.63 42.16 -35.22
C SER A 234 -22.54 43.62 -35.67
N CYS A 235 -23.18 44.56 -34.96
CA CYS A 235 -23.21 45.97 -35.36
C CYS A 235 -21.83 46.61 -35.18
N GLU A 236 -21.32 47.25 -36.24
CA GLU A 236 -20.11 48.05 -36.16
C GLU A 236 -20.45 49.48 -35.72
N HIS A 237 -20.18 49.78 -34.45
CA HIS A 237 -20.44 51.11 -33.91
C HIS A 237 -19.49 52.18 -34.51
N VAL A 238 -20.07 53.31 -34.91
CA VAL A 238 -19.30 54.49 -35.33
C VAL A 238 -18.56 55.07 -34.11
N PRO A 239 -17.25 55.33 -34.20
CA PRO A 239 -16.50 55.90 -33.09
C PRO A 239 -17.09 57.24 -32.62
N GLY A 240 -17.46 57.33 -31.35
CA GLY A 240 -18.08 58.53 -30.79
C GLY A 240 -18.38 58.43 -29.30
N PRO A 241 -18.89 59.51 -28.69
CA PRO A 241 -19.30 59.51 -27.28
C PRO A 241 -20.65 58.80 -27.06
N ASP A 242 -21.45 58.60 -28.10
CA ASP A 242 -22.79 57.99 -28.09
C ASP A 242 -23.10 57.31 -29.44
N CYS A 243 -24.23 56.59 -29.51
CA CYS A 243 -24.63 55.82 -30.69
C CYS A 243 -25.54 56.58 -31.66
N ARG A 244 -25.66 57.92 -31.59
CA ARG A 244 -26.57 58.67 -32.48
C ARG A 244 -26.20 58.59 -33.96
N GLY A 245 -24.94 58.33 -34.27
CA GLY A 245 -24.44 58.11 -35.64
C GLY A 245 -24.42 56.65 -36.09
N CYS A 246 -24.85 55.70 -35.26
CA CYS A 246 -24.88 54.28 -35.61
C CYS A 246 -26.12 53.94 -36.45
N ASP A 247 -26.02 52.90 -37.28
CA ASP A 247 -27.13 52.46 -38.14
C ASP A 247 -28.29 51.91 -37.29
N THR A 248 -29.46 52.53 -37.43
CA THR A 248 -30.69 52.12 -36.74
C THR A 248 -31.22 50.77 -37.22
N ALA A 249 -30.78 50.26 -38.37
CA ALA A 249 -31.20 48.95 -38.89
C ALA A 249 -30.74 47.76 -38.03
N ASP A 250 -29.65 47.96 -37.28
CA ASP A 250 -29.10 46.96 -36.35
C ASP A 250 -29.60 47.13 -34.92
N GLU A 251 -30.45 48.12 -34.67
CA GLU A 251 -31.08 48.34 -33.36
C GLU A 251 -32.13 47.27 -33.09
N VAL A 252 -32.03 46.62 -31.93
CA VAL A 252 -32.95 45.58 -31.47
C VAL A 252 -34.21 46.28 -30.95
N GLN A 253 -35.35 45.96 -31.55
CA GLN A 253 -36.65 46.44 -31.07
C GLN A 253 -36.99 45.76 -29.75
N ARG A 254 -37.36 46.58 -28.76
CA ARG A 254 -37.73 46.15 -27.42
C ARG A 254 -39.05 46.79 -27.03
N ASP A 255 -39.91 46.03 -26.36
CA ASP A 255 -41.21 46.53 -25.93
C ASP A 255 -41.05 47.65 -24.89
N PRO A 256 -41.88 48.70 -24.89
CA PRO A 256 -41.85 49.71 -23.84
C PRO A 256 -42.13 49.07 -22.47
N ARG A 257 -41.37 49.47 -21.43
CA ARG A 257 -41.71 49.10 -20.05
C ARG A 257 -42.87 49.96 -19.55
N ASP A 258 -43.68 49.38 -18.67
CA ASP A 258 -44.79 50.08 -18.00
C ASP A 258 -44.29 51.19 -17.05
N THR A 259 -43.06 51.04 -16.53
CA THR A 259 -42.44 52.00 -15.59
C THR A 259 -41.05 52.40 -16.05
N THR A 260 -40.54 53.51 -15.48
CA THR A 260 -39.15 53.95 -15.64
C THR A 260 -38.29 53.60 -14.41
N GLU A 261 -38.81 52.74 -13.53
CA GLU A 261 -38.12 52.33 -12.32
C GLU A 261 -37.08 51.25 -12.65
N PRO A 262 -35.92 51.24 -11.97
CA PRO A 262 -34.93 50.17 -12.15
C PRO A 262 -35.50 48.79 -11.81
N GLU A 263 -35.27 47.82 -12.69
CA GLU A 263 -35.52 46.40 -12.39
C GLU A 263 -34.29 45.75 -11.76
N ILE A 264 -34.52 44.70 -10.97
CA ILE A 264 -33.46 43.97 -10.25
C ILE A 264 -33.32 42.57 -10.87
N HIS A 265 -32.10 42.24 -11.30
CA HIS A 265 -31.76 40.98 -11.94
C HIS A 265 -30.78 40.19 -11.07
N TYR A 266 -31.06 38.91 -10.83
CA TYR A 266 -30.21 38.02 -10.02
C TYR A 266 -29.49 37.03 -10.93
N GLY A 267 -28.17 36.85 -10.71
CA GLY A 267 -27.41 35.87 -11.48
C GLY A 267 -25.90 36.03 -11.40
N THR A 268 -25.20 35.33 -12.29
CA THR A 268 -23.73 35.28 -12.30
C THR A 268 -23.12 36.54 -12.93
N ILE A 269 -22.15 37.13 -12.25
CA ILE A 269 -21.37 38.28 -12.74
C ILE A 269 -20.00 37.80 -13.24
N ALA A 270 -19.66 38.13 -14.49
CA ALA A 270 -18.35 37.91 -15.07
C ALA A 270 -17.41 39.06 -14.69
N SER A 271 -16.36 38.77 -13.93
CA SER A 271 -15.41 39.78 -13.43
C SER A 271 -13.97 39.54 -13.92
N GLY A 272 -13.23 40.60 -14.25
CA GLY A 272 -11.87 40.47 -14.78
C GLY A 272 -11.20 41.80 -15.16
N ASN A 273 -9.92 41.76 -15.54
CA ASN A 273 -9.13 42.97 -15.80
C ASN A 273 -9.32 43.56 -17.21
N THR A 274 -10.11 42.92 -18.07
CA THR A 274 -10.26 43.32 -19.48
C THR A 274 -11.58 44.04 -19.71
N LEU A 275 -11.55 45.36 -19.89
CA LEU A 275 -12.76 46.13 -20.18
C LEU A 275 -13.42 45.69 -21.52
N VAL A 276 -14.60 45.09 -21.43
CA VAL A 276 -15.35 44.58 -22.60
C VAL A 276 -16.21 45.71 -23.17
N LYS A 277 -15.87 46.17 -24.38
CA LYS A 277 -16.63 47.21 -25.11
C LYS A 277 -17.28 46.72 -26.40
N ASP A 278 -16.89 45.54 -26.85
CA ASP A 278 -17.32 44.94 -28.12
C ASP A 278 -18.29 43.80 -27.84
N ALA A 279 -19.46 43.83 -28.47
CA ALA A 279 -20.53 42.87 -28.22
C ALA A 279 -20.15 41.45 -28.72
N ALA A 280 -19.42 41.33 -29.83
CA ALA A 280 -18.93 40.04 -30.31
C ALA A 280 -17.85 39.45 -29.37
N ALA A 281 -17.00 40.28 -28.77
CA ALA A 281 -16.05 39.86 -27.74
C ALA A 281 -16.77 39.44 -26.45
N ARG A 282 -17.80 40.18 -26.03
CA ARG A 282 -18.68 39.85 -24.90
C ARG A 282 -19.25 38.44 -25.06
N ASP A 283 -19.89 38.15 -26.19
CA ASP A 283 -20.55 36.85 -26.42
C ASP A 283 -19.53 35.69 -26.46
N ARG A 284 -18.35 35.92 -27.05
CA ARG A 284 -17.25 34.94 -27.02
C ARG A 284 -16.75 34.67 -25.60
N ILE A 285 -16.61 35.71 -24.77
CA ILE A 285 -16.17 35.55 -23.38
C ILE A 285 -17.20 34.74 -22.60
N VAL A 286 -18.49 35.05 -22.73
CA VAL A 286 -19.56 34.29 -22.06
C VAL A 286 -19.54 32.82 -22.50
N ALA A 287 -19.37 32.55 -23.80
CA ALA A 287 -19.24 31.18 -24.31
C ALA A 287 -18.00 30.44 -23.78
N ASP A 288 -16.84 31.12 -23.68
CA ASP A 288 -15.60 30.56 -23.14
C ASP A 288 -15.70 30.27 -21.63
N VAL A 289 -16.44 31.11 -20.88
CA VAL A 289 -16.69 30.92 -19.46
C VAL A 289 -17.57 29.69 -19.22
N GLY A 290 -18.56 29.47 -20.09
CA GLY A 290 -19.47 28.31 -20.02
C GLY A 290 -20.48 28.39 -18.89
N GLU A 291 -20.70 29.59 -18.34
CA GLU A 291 -21.70 29.90 -17.30
C GLU A 291 -22.64 30.98 -17.84
N ASP A 292 -23.87 30.98 -17.36
CA ASP A 292 -24.90 31.92 -17.82
C ASP A 292 -24.76 33.30 -17.16
N CYS A 293 -23.75 34.04 -17.60
CA CYS A 293 -23.42 35.36 -17.06
C CYS A 293 -24.43 36.42 -17.53
N ILE A 294 -24.83 37.32 -16.64
CA ILE A 294 -25.79 38.40 -16.93
C ILE A 294 -25.18 39.81 -16.80
N CYS A 295 -23.98 39.93 -16.26
CA CYS A 295 -23.29 41.21 -16.09
C CYS A 295 -21.77 41.07 -16.20
N PHE A 296 -21.11 42.10 -16.72
CA PHE A 296 -19.67 42.29 -16.70
C PHE A 296 -19.27 43.35 -15.68
N GLU A 297 -18.24 43.06 -14.91
CA GLU A 297 -17.66 43.92 -13.87
C GLU A 297 -16.12 43.72 -13.87
N MET A 298 -15.32 44.57 -13.20
CA MET A 298 -13.85 44.53 -13.32
C MET A 298 -13.04 44.27 -12.04
N GLU A 299 -13.66 44.23 -10.86
CA GLU A 299 -12.98 44.21 -9.57
C GLU A 299 -13.37 43.03 -8.66
N ALA A 300 -14.60 42.52 -8.76
CA ALA A 300 -15.18 41.51 -7.87
C ALA A 300 -14.32 40.25 -7.75
N ALA A 301 -13.76 39.75 -8.86
CA ALA A 301 -12.92 38.55 -8.85
C ALA A 301 -11.69 38.67 -7.93
N GLY A 302 -11.18 39.89 -7.69
CA GLY A 302 -10.08 40.13 -6.75
C GLY A 302 -10.48 40.00 -5.28
N LEU A 303 -11.77 40.12 -4.97
CA LEU A 303 -12.30 40.16 -3.61
C LEU A 303 -12.80 38.78 -3.15
N MET A 304 -13.53 38.04 -3.99
CA MET A 304 -14.34 36.87 -3.58
C MET A 304 -13.62 35.78 -2.76
N ASN A 305 -12.31 35.57 -2.94
CA ASN A 305 -11.56 34.52 -2.24
C ASN A 305 -10.98 34.95 -0.88
N HIS A 306 -10.81 36.26 -0.67
CA HIS A 306 -10.15 36.81 0.52
C HIS A 306 -11.02 37.84 1.25
N PHE A 307 -12.17 38.16 0.65
CA PHE A 307 -13.07 39.20 1.08
C PHE A 307 -14.52 38.74 0.89
N PRO A 308 -15.26 38.51 1.98
CA PRO A 308 -16.65 38.07 1.89
C PRO A 308 -17.55 39.20 1.40
N SER A 309 -17.88 39.25 0.10
CA SER A 309 -18.66 40.37 -0.48
C SER A 309 -19.86 40.00 -1.35
N ALA A 310 -20.86 40.88 -1.37
CA ALA A 310 -22.00 40.87 -2.30
C ALA A 310 -22.22 42.26 -2.93
N ALA A 311 -23.03 42.34 -3.99
CA ALA A 311 -23.12 43.50 -4.88
C ALA A 311 -24.30 44.46 -4.62
N TYR A 312 -25.02 44.33 -3.51
CA TYR A 312 -26.22 45.14 -3.25
C TYR A 312 -26.16 45.72 -1.84
N ALA A 313 -25.89 47.02 -1.69
CA ALA A 313 -25.53 47.57 -0.38
C ALA A 313 -26.73 48.04 0.46
N LYS A 314 -27.50 49.04 -0.01
CA LYS A 314 -28.44 49.75 0.88
C LYS A 314 -29.63 48.88 1.31
N GLU A 315 -30.37 48.32 0.38
CA GLU A 315 -31.57 47.53 0.71
C GLU A 315 -31.22 46.17 1.32
N LEU A 316 -30.17 45.48 0.85
CA LEU A 316 -29.70 44.22 1.45
C LEU A 316 -29.42 44.36 2.95
N LEU A 317 -28.72 45.42 3.35
CA LEU A 317 -28.38 45.67 4.75
C LEU A 317 -29.62 45.87 5.64
N THR A 318 -30.79 46.20 5.06
CA THR A 318 -32.05 46.27 5.83
C THR A 318 -32.67 44.90 6.13
N TYR A 319 -32.28 43.85 5.42
CA TYR A 319 -32.71 42.46 5.65
C TYR A 319 -31.68 41.65 6.44
N VAL A 320 -30.47 42.18 6.62
CA VAL A 320 -29.40 41.54 7.38
C VAL A 320 -29.43 42.07 8.82
N PRO A 321 -29.67 41.23 9.86
CA PRO A 321 -29.58 41.68 11.23
C PRO A 321 -28.14 42.02 11.64
N ALA A 322 -27.92 43.11 12.36
CA ALA A 322 -26.59 43.50 12.83
C ALA A 322 -25.92 42.44 13.71
N ALA A 323 -26.71 41.67 14.47
CA ALA A 323 -26.21 40.55 15.29
C ALA A 323 -25.58 39.43 14.46
N GLU A 324 -26.19 39.04 13.34
CA GLU A 324 -25.68 37.97 12.47
C GLU A 324 -24.37 38.37 11.77
N VAL A 325 -24.24 39.66 11.43
CA VAL A 325 -22.96 40.21 10.93
C VAL A 325 -21.89 40.06 11.99
N GLN A 326 -22.18 40.34 13.27
CA GLN A 326 -21.21 40.23 14.37
C GLN A 326 -20.82 38.79 14.71
N GLU A 327 -21.67 37.81 14.43
CA GLU A 327 -21.36 36.39 14.58
C GLU A 327 -20.48 35.84 13.43
N THR A 328 -20.46 36.52 12.29
CA THR A 328 -19.62 36.14 11.15
C THR A 328 -18.14 36.32 11.51
N LYS A 329 -17.28 35.38 11.11
CA LYS A 329 -15.83 35.48 11.36
C LYS A 329 -15.26 36.77 10.76
N ARG A 330 -14.22 37.32 11.38
CA ARG A 330 -13.51 38.49 10.83
C ARG A 330 -12.89 38.14 9.49
N ALA A 331 -12.93 39.05 8.53
CA ALA A 331 -12.48 38.79 7.17
C ALA A 331 -10.99 38.36 7.11
N LEU A 332 -10.15 38.86 8.04
CA LEU A 332 -8.74 38.47 8.17
C LEU A 332 -8.51 37.00 8.55
N GLU A 333 -9.47 36.33 9.18
CA GLU A 333 -9.32 34.94 9.65
C GLU A 333 -9.65 33.91 8.56
N VAL A 334 -10.35 34.32 7.49
CA VAL A 334 -10.82 33.45 6.41
C VAL A 334 -9.66 32.81 5.63
N PRO A 335 -8.60 33.54 5.20
CA PRO A 335 -7.51 32.95 4.43
C PRO A 335 -6.70 31.89 5.19
N GLN A 336 -6.54 32.06 6.51
CA GLN A 336 -5.75 31.14 7.35
C GLN A 336 -6.39 29.74 7.45
N LEU A 337 -7.72 29.68 7.47
CA LEU A 337 -8.47 28.44 7.59
C LEU A 337 -8.46 27.64 6.27
N VAL A 338 -8.50 28.32 5.13
CA VAL A 338 -8.39 27.69 3.80
C VAL A 338 -7.02 27.02 3.65
N GLN A 339 -5.94 27.66 4.12
CA GLN A 339 -4.60 27.10 4.04
C GLN A 339 -4.45 25.81 4.87
N GLN A 340 -5.00 25.77 6.09
CA GLN A 340 -4.96 24.58 6.95
C GLN A 340 -5.68 23.37 6.32
N GLN A 341 -6.79 23.58 5.61
CA GLN A 341 -7.51 22.51 4.92
C GLN A 341 -6.71 21.94 3.73
N ILE A 342 -6.00 22.80 2.99
CA ILE A 342 -5.15 22.37 1.86
C ILE A 342 -4.00 21.46 2.34
N ASP A 343 -3.39 21.78 3.47
CA ASP A 343 -2.28 21.00 4.03
C ASP A 343 -2.73 19.58 4.46
N GLY A 344 -3.96 19.44 5.00
CA GLY A 344 -4.54 18.14 5.34
C GLY A 344 -4.78 17.22 4.13
N VAL A 345 -5.21 17.79 2.99
CA VAL A 345 -5.37 17.05 1.73
C VAL A 345 -4.02 16.56 1.20
N ARG A 346 -2.96 17.38 1.32
CA ARG A 346 -1.62 17.02 0.87
C ARG A 346 -1.02 15.85 1.67
N GLN A 347 -1.23 15.80 2.98
CA GLN A 347 -0.77 14.70 3.82
C GLN A 347 -1.44 13.36 3.44
N THR A 348 -2.75 13.40 3.16
CA THR A 348 -3.51 12.23 2.71
C THR A 348 -2.95 11.66 1.40
N ALA A 349 -2.58 12.52 0.44
CA ALA A 349 -2.03 12.09 -0.84
C ALA A 349 -0.67 11.38 -0.72
N VAL A 350 0.19 11.79 0.22
CA VAL A 350 1.49 11.15 0.47
C VAL A 350 1.31 9.75 1.06
N ALA A 351 0.38 9.58 2.01
CA ALA A 351 0.09 8.29 2.61
C ALA A 351 -0.43 7.27 1.57
N THR A 352 -1.31 7.70 0.66
CA THR A 352 -1.83 6.85 -0.42
C THR A 352 -0.73 6.37 -1.38
N LYS A 353 0.27 7.23 -1.67
CA LYS A 353 1.40 6.84 -2.53
C LYS A 353 2.25 5.76 -1.90
N ALA A 354 2.61 5.91 -0.62
CA ALA A 354 3.41 4.91 0.11
C ALA A 354 2.70 3.53 0.19
N ALA A 355 1.39 3.52 0.41
CA ALA A 355 0.60 2.28 0.41
C ALA A 355 0.60 1.60 -0.98
N THR A 356 0.58 2.40 -2.06
CA THR A 356 0.59 1.88 -3.43
C THR A 356 1.94 1.25 -3.80
N ASP A 357 3.04 1.87 -3.39
CA ASP A 357 4.40 1.35 -3.64
C ASP A 357 4.65 0.02 -2.90
N SER A 358 4.14 -0.12 -1.65
CA SER A 358 4.21 -1.37 -0.88
C SER A 358 3.47 -2.53 -1.57
N ILE A 359 2.24 -2.27 -2.05
CA ILE A 359 1.44 -3.29 -2.75
C ILE A 359 2.14 -3.75 -4.03
N SER A 360 2.83 -2.85 -4.73
CA SER A 360 3.56 -3.21 -5.95
C SER A 360 4.79 -4.09 -5.68
N SER A 361 5.48 -3.87 -4.57
CA SER A 361 6.63 -4.69 -4.14
C SER A 361 6.20 -6.11 -3.78
N ASP A 362 5.13 -6.26 -3.00
CA ASP A 362 4.63 -7.58 -2.59
C ASP A 362 4.20 -8.42 -3.80
N LEU A 363 3.53 -7.79 -4.78
CA LEU A 363 3.11 -8.44 -6.02
C LEU A 363 4.31 -8.93 -6.85
N ARG A 364 5.45 -8.24 -6.79
CA ARG A 364 6.69 -8.64 -7.50
C ARG A 364 7.33 -9.85 -6.84
N THR A 365 7.48 -9.83 -5.52
CA THR A 365 8.02 -10.95 -4.74
C THR A 365 7.25 -12.25 -4.98
N ASP A 366 5.92 -12.16 -5.03
CA ASP A 366 5.05 -13.30 -5.33
C ASP A 366 5.27 -13.88 -6.74
N LYS A 367 5.52 -13.03 -7.74
CA LYS A 367 5.85 -13.48 -9.10
C LYS A 367 7.17 -14.22 -9.15
N VAL A 368 8.21 -13.68 -8.49
CA VAL A 368 9.54 -14.31 -8.44
C VAL A 368 9.48 -15.65 -7.72
N LYS A 369 8.72 -15.76 -6.61
CA LYS A 369 8.51 -17.03 -5.90
C LYS A 369 7.89 -18.10 -6.79
N ARG A 370 6.82 -17.74 -7.54
CA ARG A 370 6.14 -18.66 -8.45
C ARG A 370 7.02 -19.07 -9.63
N TRP A 371 7.90 -18.18 -10.08
CA TRP A 371 8.85 -18.48 -11.14
C TRP A 371 9.95 -19.43 -10.66
N LEU A 372 10.61 -19.14 -9.55
CA LEU A 372 11.70 -20.00 -9.05
C LEU A 372 11.22 -21.37 -8.57
N CYS A 373 9.99 -21.48 -8.05
CA CYS A 373 9.46 -22.66 -7.37
C CYS A 373 10.44 -23.21 -6.30
N PRO A 374 10.88 -22.39 -5.33
CA PRO A 374 11.88 -22.80 -4.36
C PRO A 374 11.33 -23.87 -3.41
N PRO A 375 12.06 -24.97 -3.14
CA PRO A 375 11.75 -25.88 -2.05
C PRO A 375 11.77 -25.14 -0.71
N ASP A 376 10.90 -25.52 0.22
CA ASP A 376 10.78 -24.84 1.53
C ASP A 376 11.65 -25.52 2.61
N PRO A 377 12.78 -24.92 3.03
CA PRO A 377 13.67 -25.49 4.05
C PRO A 377 13.07 -25.39 5.47
N SER A 378 12.09 -24.52 5.69
CA SER A 378 11.50 -24.30 7.03
C SER A 378 10.77 -25.53 7.56
N THR A 379 10.24 -26.36 6.67
CA THR A 379 9.58 -27.63 7.01
C THR A 379 10.51 -28.58 7.76
N ASN A 380 11.72 -28.82 7.25
CA ASN A 380 12.74 -29.65 7.88
C ASN A 380 13.28 -29.00 9.16
N GLY A 381 13.57 -27.70 9.12
CA GLY A 381 14.02 -26.97 10.31
C GLY A 381 13.02 -27.05 11.48
N ASN A 382 11.74 -26.88 11.20
CA ASN A 382 10.67 -26.99 12.20
C ASN A 382 10.48 -28.42 12.72
N GLN A 383 10.62 -29.44 11.87
CA GLN A 383 10.61 -30.84 12.30
C GLN A 383 11.81 -31.16 13.21
N ALA A 384 13.00 -30.71 12.83
CA ALA A 384 14.22 -30.89 13.61
C ALA A 384 14.12 -30.21 14.99
N ARG A 385 13.55 -29.00 15.08
CA ARG A 385 13.26 -28.32 16.36
C ARG A 385 12.29 -29.11 17.24
N LYS A 386 11.25 -29.72 16.65
CA LYS A 386 10.30 -30.56 17.40
C LYS A 386 10.93 -31.83 17.96
N LEU A 387 11.94 -32.36 17.28
CA LEU A 387 12.68 -33.56 17.73
C LEU A 387 13.76 -33.24 18.76
N ARG A 388 14.15 -31.97 18.90
CA ARG A 388 15.18 -31.53 19.84
C ARG A 388 14.62 -31.51 21.26
N ASP A 389 15.27 -32.23 22.17
CA ASP A 389 15.04 -32.06 23.60
C ASP A 389 15.86 -30.86 24.12
N GLU A 390 15.24 -30.06 24.99
CA GLU A 390 15.84 -28.84 25.54
C GLU A 390 17.19 -29.12 26.23
N GLY A 391 18.21 -28.33 25.91
CA GLY A 391 19.58 -28.49 26.43
C GLY A 391 20.47 -29.49 25.67
N THR A 392 19.95 -30.24 24.70
CA THR A 392 20.78 -31.11 23.84
C THR A 392 21.47 -30.31 22.72
N GLY A 393 22.66 -30.74 22.29
CA GLY A 393 23.44 -30.08 21.24
C GLY A 393 24.28 -28.87 21.69
N ALA A 394 24.17 -28.43 22.96
CA ALA A 394 24.91 -27.29 23.49
C ALA A 394 26.44 -27.46 23.41
N TRP A 395 26.93 -28.70 23.52
CA TRP A 395 28.35 -29.02 23.40
C TRP A 395 28.97 -28.61 22.06
N LEU A 396 28.17 -28.50 20.99
CA LEU A 396 28.64 -28.01 19.70
C LEU A 396 28.90 -26.51 19.76
N LEU A 397 28.05 -25.75 20.44
CA LEU A 397 28.18 -24.31 20.61
C LEU A 397 29.40 -23.94 21.48
N ASP A 398 29.73 -24.80 22.44
CA ASP A 398 30.93 -24.68 23.28
C ASP A 398 32.22 -25.16 22.59
N ASN A 399 32.12 -25.75 21.40
CA ASN A 399 33.27 -26.29 20.70
C ASN A 399 34.12 -25.16 20.07
N LEU A 400 35.43 -25.17 20.31
CA LEU A 400 36.36 -24.14 19.81
C LEU A 400 36.29 -23.98 18.28
N VAL A 401 36.21 -25.08 17.53
CA VAL A 401 36.11 -25.04 16.06
C VAL A 401 34.82 -24.37 15.60
N PHE A 402 33.71 -24.63 16.30
CA PHE A 402 32.44 -23.97 16.01
C PHE A 402 32.47 -22.49 16.40
N GLN A 403 33.09 -22.13 17.52
CA GLN A 403 33.21 -20.73 17.95
C GLN A 403 34.08 -19.91 16.99
N GLU A 404 35.19 -20.46 16.51
CA GLU A 404 36.01 -19.87 15.45
C GLU A 404 35.23 -19.73 14.14
N TRP A 405 34.41 -20.73 13.81
CA TRP A 405 33.52 -20.64 12.66
C TRP A 405 32.50 -19.53 12.85
N HIS A 406 31.81 -19.46 13.99
CA HIS A 406 30.79 -18.47 14.30
C HIS A 406 31.32 -17.02 14.32
N SER A 407 32.56 -16.83 14.82
CA SER A 407 33.22 -15.52 14.88
C SER A 407 33.66 -14.99 13.51
N GLY A 408 33.88 -15.88 12.54
CA GLY A 408 34.41 -15.53 11.20
C GLY A 408 35.90 -15.79 11.04
N SER A 409 36.61 -16.19 12.10
CA SER A 409 38.02 -16.61 12.01
C SER A 409 38.19 -17.88 11.17
N ARG A 410 37.13 -18.68 11.06
CA ARG A 410 37.05 -19.87 10.22
C ARG A 410 35.82 -19.77 9.32
N ARG A 411 35.99 -20.03 8.02
CA ARG A 411 34.91 -19.85 7.01
C ARG A 411 34.10 -21.12 6.76
N HIS A 412 34.72 -22.29 6.86
CA HIS A 412 34.09 -23.54 6.43
C HIS A 412 34.15 -24.57 7.55
N LEU A 413 33.09 -25.36 7.69
CA LEU A 413 33.01 -26.42 8.68
C LEU A 413 32.18 -27.58 8.15
N TRP A 414 32.70 -28.80 8.22
CA TRP A 414 31.94 -30.02 7.90
C TRP A 414 31.76 -30.88 9.14
N LEU A 415 30.50 -31.05 9.56
CA LEU A 415 30.09 -31.92 10.65
C LEU A 415 29.76 -33.31 10.10
N ASN A 416 30.58 -34.31 10.43
CA ASN A 416 30.35 -35.68 9.97
C ASN A 416 30.00 -36.64 11.12
N GLY A 417 29.05 -37.54 10.86
CA GLY A 417 28.64 -38.53 11.84
C GLY A 417 27.72 -39.60 11.26
N LEU A 418 27.59 -40.70 12.01
CA LEU A 418 26.81 -41.87 11.60
C LEU A 418 25.31 -41.57 11.48
N ALA A 419 24.56 -42.52 10.92
CA ALA A 419 23.10 -42.44 10.87
C ALA A 419 22.51 -42.31 12.30
N GLY A 420 21.53 -41.44 12.47
CA GLY A 420 20.81 -41.31 13.74
C GLY A 420 21.59 -40.65 14.90
N CYS A 421 22.75 -40.02 14.64
CA CYS A 421 23.51 -39.31 15.68
C CYS A 421 23.07 -37.85 15.93
N GLY A 422 22.02 -37.37 15.25
CA GLY A 422 21.41 -36.06 15.51
C GLY A 422 21.91 -34.89 14.65
N LYS A 423 22.56 -35.13 13.51
CA LYS A 423 23.07 -34.08 12.59
C LYS A 423 22.04 -33.00 12.26
N THR A 424 20.85 -33.38 11.79
CA THR A 424 19.76 -32.46 11.46
C THR A 424 19.27 -31.63 12.66
N VAL A 425 19.23 -32.24 13.84
CA VAL A 425 18.91 -31.54 15.10
C VAL A 425 19.99 -30.53 15.49
N LEU A 426 21.26 -30.87 15.24
CA LEU A 426 22.38 -29.93 15.40
C LEU A 426 22.28 -28.77 14.40
N SER A 427 21.90 -29.01 13.14
CA SER A 427 21.67 -27.95 12.15
C SER A 427 20.60 -26.96 12.61
N ALA A 428 19.50 -27.43 13.18
CA ALA A 428 18.49 -26.56 13.79
C ALA A 428 19.03 -25.77 15.00
N THR A 429 19.92 -26.38 15.80
CA THR A 429 20.59 -25.72 16.93
C THR A 429 21.53 -24.61 16.47
N VAL A 430 22.26 -24.85 15.38
CA VAL A 430 23.09 -23.82 14.73
C VAL A 430 22.22 -22.68 14.20
N LEU A 431 21.12 -22.98 13.51
CA LEU A 431 20.22 -21.94 12.98
C LEU A 431 19.61 -21.06 14.08
N ASP A 432 19.15 -21.66 15.17
CA ASP A 432 18.59 -20.92 16.30
C ASP A 432 19.65 -19.98 16.92
N HIS A 433 20.87 -20.48 17.12
CA HIS A 433 21.97 -19.68 17.67
C HIS A 433 22.38 -18.53 16.74
N LEU A 434 22.39 -18.74 15.43
CA LEU A 434 22.69 -17.69 14.46
C LEU A 434 21.62 -16.57 14.48
N THR A 435 20.36 -16.93 14.72
CA THR A 435 19.23 -15.98 14.72
C THR A 435 19.27 -15.03 15.93
N GLU A 436 19.93 -15.41 17.02
CA GLU A 436 20.09 -14.55 18.20
C GLU A 436 21.00 -13.33 17.93
N GLY A 437 21.83 -13.38 16.88
CA GLY A 437 22.70 -12.28 16.45
C GLY A 437 22.18 -11.59 15.19
N ASN A 438 21.38 -10.52 15.34
CA ASN A 438 20.67 -9.75 14.30
C ASN A 438 21.51 -9.09 13.16
N ASP A 439 22.75 -9.50 12.89
CA ASP A 439 23.69 -8.77 12.01
C ASP A 439 24.29 -9.62 10.87
N ARG A 440 23.60 -10.68 10.42
CA ARG A 440 24.05 -11.50 9.28
C ARG A 440 22.91 -12.10 8.50
N LEU A 441 23.12 -12.31 7.19
CA LEU A 441 22.21 -13.09 6.36
C LEU A 441 22.35 -14.58 6.73
N ILE A 442 21.23 -15.23 7.04
CA ILE A 442 21.20 -16.66 7.39
C ILE A 442 20.43 -17.39 6.30
N LEU A 443 21.08 -18.36 5.66
CA LEU A 443 20.49 -19.20 4.63
C LEU A 443 20.55 -20.65 5.07
N SER A 444 19.53 -21.43 4.73
CA SER A 444 19.48 -22.83 5.15
C SER A 444 18.87 -23.74 4.10
N PHE A 445 19.44 -24.91 3.92
CA PHE A 445 18.84 -25.95 3.09
C PHE A 445 19.05 -27.33 3.70
N PHE A 446 18.01 -28.15 3.63
CA PHE A 446 18.01 -29.50 4.16
C PHE A 446 17.79 -30.46 3.00
N PHE A 447 18.82 -31.25 2.68
CA PHE A 447 18.63 -32.35 1.74
C PHE A 447 17.79 -33.44 2.41
N ASP A 448 16.83 -33.99 1.68
CA ASP A 448 15.80 -34.88 2.25
C ASP A 448 15.41 -36.00 1.27
N PHE A 449 15.73 -37.24 1.61
CA PHE A 449 15.36 -38.42 0.82
C PHE A 449 13.84 -38.59 0.62
N SER A 450 13.03 -38.00 1.49
CA SER A 450 11.56 -38.03 1.40
C SER A 450 10.97 -36.87 0.58
N ASP A 451 11.76 -35.88 0.20
CA ASP A 451 11.33 -34.76 -0.64
C ASP A 451 12.19 -34.66 -1.90
N THR A 452 11.65 -35.12 -3.04
CA THR A 452 12.37 -35.11 -4.32
C THR A 452 12.77 -33.71 -4.80
N THR A 453 12.11 -32.65 -4.29
CA THR A 453 12.47 -31.26 -4.61
C THR A 453 13.72 -30.80 -3.87
N LYS A 454 14.12 -31.51 -2.80
CA LYS A 454 15.26 -31.21 -1.93
C LYS A 454 16.45 -32.16 -2.12
N GLN A 455 16.51 -32.86 -3.25
CA GLN A 455 17.54 -33.88 -3.50
C GLN A 455 18.59 -33.45 -4.53
N THR A 456 18.53 -32.21 -5.03
CA THR A 456 19.38 -31.73 -6.12
C THR A 456 20.03 -30.39 -5.78
N LEU A 457 21.17 -30.12 -6.43
CA LEU A 457 21.84 -28.82 -6.41
C LEU A 457 20.90 -27.71 -6.91
N ASP A 458 20.17 -27.94 -8.01
CA ASP A 458 19.19 -27.00 -8.55
C ASP A 458 18.12 -26.62 -7.52
N GLY A 459 17.56 -27.60 -6.79
CA GLY A 459 16.59 -27.34 -5.73
C GLY A 459 17.17 -26.48 -4.60
N MET A 460 18.42 -26.77 -4.19
CA MET A 460 19.15 -25.98 -3.21
C MET A 460 19.32 -24.53 -3.68
N LEU A 461 19.82 -24.32 -4.89
CA LEU A 461 20.09 -22.99 -5.43
C LEU A 461 18.83 -22.13 -5.57
N ARG A 462 17.70 -22.74 -5.96
CA ARG A 462 16.40 -22.05 -6.01
C ARG A 462 15.97 -21.55 -4.62
N SER A 463 16.13 -22.40 -3.60
CA SER A 463 15.85 -22.01 -2.20
C SER A 463 16.75 -20.86 -1.77
N LEU A 464 18.06 -21.01 -1.92
CA LEU A 464 19.04 -20.02 -1.50
C LEU A 464 18.83 -18.67 -2.21
N ALA A 465 18.60 -18.68 -3.54
CA ALA A 465 18.32 -17.46 -4.30
C ALA A 465 17.09 -16.72 -3.76
N PHE A 466 16.03 -17.46 -3.43
CA PHE A 466 14.79 -16.88 -2.91
C PHE A 466 14.90 -16.42 -1.45
N GLU A 467 15.68 -17.13 -0.62
CA GLU A 467 15.99 -16.70 0.75
C GLU A 467 16.80 -15.40 0.76
N VAL A 468 17.80 -15.26 -0.13
CA VAL A 468 18.55 -13.99 -0.26
C VAL A 468 17.65 -12.86 -0.77
N TYR A 469 16.75 -13.14 -1.73
CA TYR A 469 15.81 -12.15 -2.26
C TYR A 469 14.87 -11.59 -1.18
N GLN A 470 14.40 -12.44 -0.26
CA GLN A 470 13.58 -12.01 0.88
C GLN A 470 14.37 -11.23 1.94
N GLY A 471 15.70 -11.36 1.96
CA GLY A 471 16.60 -10.70 2.91
C GLY A 471 16.74 -9.17 2.74
N GLY A 472 16.18 -8.57 1.68
CA GLY A 472 16.06 -7.11 1.52
C GLY A 472 16.53 -6.55 0.17
N ALA A 473 16.32 -5.24 -0.02
CA ALA A 473 16.40 -4.55 -1.32
C ALA A 473 17.82 -4.49 -1.96
N GLY A 474 18.89 -4.69 -1.19
CA GLY A 474 20.27 -4.55 -1.71
C GLY A 474 20.70 -5.62 -2.72
N PHE A 475 19.91 -6.69 -2.87
CA PHE A 475 20.30 -7.91 -3.59
C PHE A 475 19.22 -8.40 -4.57
N ALA A 476 18.06 -7.75 -4.57
CA ALA A 476 16.94 -8.07 -5.44
C ALA A 476 17.27 -7.86 -6.92
N ASP A 477 18.06 -6.82 -7.23
CA ASP A 477 18.41 -6.41 -8.60
C ASP A 477 19.02 -7.52 -9.45
N VAL A 478 19.86 -8.38 -8.87
CA VAL A 478 20.52 -9.47 -9.61
C VAL A 478 19.51 -10.53 -10.04
N LEU A 479 18.60 -10.89 -9.13
CA LEU A 479 17.57 -11.88 -9.42
C LEU A 479 16.46 -11.29 -10.30
N ASP A 480 16.12 -10.01 -10.12
CA ASP A 480 15.16 -9.28 -10.96
C ASP A 480 15.66 -9.14 -12.40
N ALA A 481 16.93 -8.80 -12.61
CA ALA A 481 17.53 -8.79 -13.95
C ALA A 481 17.52 -10.19 -14.59
N THR A 482 17.71 -11.23 -13.78
CA THR A 482 17.61 -12.61 -14.26
C THR A 482 16.17 -12.97 -14.62
N PHE A 483 15.20 -12.58 -13.79
CA PHE A 483 13.77 -12.79 -14.05
C PHE A 483 13.33 -12.13 -15.36
N GLU A 484 13.75 -10.90 -15.61
CA GLU A 484 13.47 -10.14 -16.83
C GLU A 484 14.14 -10.78 -18.07
N ALA A 485 15.40 -11.20 -17.94
CA ALA A 485 16.12 -11.90 -19.01
C ALA A 485 15.45 -13.23 -19.42
N HIS A 486 14.66 -13.83 -18.53
CA HIS A 486 13.90 -15.06 -18.78
C HIS A 486 12.42 -14.77 -19.13
N GLN A 487 12.21 -13.71 -19.91
CA GLN A 487 10.92 -13.26 -20.42
C GLN A 487 9.89 -13.02 -19.30
N ASP A 488 10.29 -12.28 -18.27
CA ASP A 488 9.45 -12.00 -17.09
C ASP A 488 8.92 -13.28 -16.43
N GLY A 489 9.80 -14.28 -16.30
CA GLY A 489 9.53 -15.54 -15.62
C GLY A 489 8.72 -16.57 -16.42
N ARG A 490 8.68 -16.46 -17.75
CA ARG A 490 8.08 -17.51 -18.61
C ARG A 490 9.01 -18.71 -18.79
N ASP A 491 10.32 -18.46 -18.90
CA ASP A 491 11.33 -19.49 -19.07
C ASP A 491 12.02 -19.78 -17.74
N GLN A 492 12.38 -21.04 -17.49
CA GLN A 492 13.12 -21.42 -16.29
C GLN A 492 14.64 -21.22 -16.50
N PRO A 493 15.36 -20.70 -15.49
CA PRO A 493 16.81 -20.60 -15.57
C PRO A 493 17.45 -21.99 -15.45
N ALA A 494 18.58 -22.17 -16.13
CA ALA A 494 19.41 -23.36 -15.97
C ALA A 494 20.15 -23.35 -14.63
N THR A 495 20.57 -24.53 -14.14
CA THR A 495 21.32 -24.67 -12.88
C THR A 495 22.57 -23.79 -12.83
N SER A 496 23.36 -23.76 -13.90
CA SER A 496 24.57 -22.93 -13.99
C SER A 496 24.29 -21.42 -13.91
N THR A 497 23.12 -20.98 -14.41
CA THR A 497 22.67 -19.59 -14.24
C THR A 497 22.33 -19.30 -12.79
N LEU A 498 21.64 -20.23 -12.11
CA LEU A 498 21.32 -20.11 -10.69
C LEU A 498 22.57 -20.10 -9.81
N GLU A 499 23.59 -20.90 -10.14
CA GLU A 499 24.89 -20.89 -9.46
C GLU A 499 25.53 -19.49 -9.50
N ASP A 500 25.59 -18.90 -10.70
CA ASP A 500 26.16 -17.56 -10.92
C ASP A 500 25.34 -16.48 -10.19
N VAL A 501 24.01 -16.55 -10.25
CA VAL A 501 23.11 -15.63 -9.55
C VAL A 501 23.30 -15.70 -8.04
N VAL A 502 23.29 -16.90 -7.45
CA VAL A 502 23.49 -17.07 -6.00
C VAL A 502 24.87 -16.57 -5.60
N CYS A 503 25.93 -16.89 -6.35
CA CYS A 503 27.28 -16.40 -6.05
C CYS A 503 27.36 -14.86 -6.11
N LYS A 504 26.75 -14.23 -7.12
CA LYS A 504 26.70 -12.76 -7.23
C LYS A 504 25.91 -12.14 -6.09
N MET A 505 24.75 -12.69 -5.76
CA MET A 505 23.91 -12.20 -4.65
C MET A 505 24.63 -12.32 -3.30
N LEU A 506 25.39 -13.41 -3.09
CA LEU A 506 26.21 -13.62 -1.90
C LEU A 506 27.43 -12.68 -1.85
N ALA A 507 28.08 -12.38 -2.98
CA ALA A 507 29.24 -11.50 -3.04
C ALA A 507 28.93 -10.04 -2.68
N VAL A 508 27.68 -9.61 -2.84
CA VAL A 508 27.22 -8.27 -2.42
C VAL A 508 27.00 -8.22 -0.89
N GLN A 509 26.91 -9.37 -0.21
CA GLN A 509 26.74 -9.43 1.23
C GLN A 509 28.05 -9.17 1.97
N LYS A 510 27.97 -8.41 3.07
CA LYS A 510 29.12 -8.20 3.95
C LYS A 510 29.35 -9.34 4.95
N LYS A 511 28.31 -10.11 5.27
CA LYS A 511 28.38 -11.22 6.25
C LYS A 511 27.20 -12.18 6.07
N GLY A 512 27.48 -13.40 5.66
CA GLY A 512 26.46 -14.43 5.42
C GLY A 512 26.85 -15.79 6.00
N SER A 513 25.88 -16.53 6.51
CA SER A 513 26.07 -17.90 7.00
C SER A 513 25.11 -18.84 6.27
N ILE A 514 25.64 -19.92 5.69
CA ILE A 514 24.90 -20.94 4.96
C ILE A 514 24.98 -22.25 5.73
N VAL A 515 23.83 -22.82 6.07
CA VAL A 515 23.70 -24.12 6.74
C VAL A 515 23.14 -25.14 5.76
N LEU A 516 23.95 -26.14 5.38
CA LEU A 516 23.53 -27.23 4.49
C LEU A 516 23.46 -28.54 5.28
N ASP A 517 22.26 -29.06 5.48
CA ASP A 517 22.06 -30.31 6.22
C ASP A 517 22.04 -31.53 5.29
N ALA A 518 22.69 -32.60 5.73
CA ALA A 518 22.62 -33.94 5.16
C ALA A 518 23.05 -34.04 3.68
N LEU A 519 24.26 -33.56 3.36
CA LEU A 519 24.81 -33.61 1.98
C LEU A 519 24.75 -35.01 1.34
N ASP A 520 24.78 -36.08 2.15
CA ASP A 520 24.63 -37.47 1.70
C ASP A 520 23.26 -37.79 1.09
N GLU A 521 22.24 -36.97 1.30
CA GLU A 521 20.91 -37.15 0.72
C GLU A 521 20.75 -36.48 -0.66
N SER A 522 21.79 -35.78 -1.13
CA SER A 522 21.85 -35.27 -2.50
C SER A 522 22.03 -36.40 -3.51
N THR A 523 21.28 -36.31 -4.61
CA THR A 523 21.40 -37.17 -5.80
C THR A 523 22.38 -36.60 -6.83
N THR A 524 22.71 -35.31 -6.74
CA THR A 524 23.65 -34.59 -7.64
C THR A 524 24.93 -34.25 -6.88
N ARG A 525 25.59 -35.28 -6.33
CA ARG A 525 26.73 -35.12 -5.39
C ARG A 525 27.97 -34.51 -6.05
N ASP A 526 28.30 -34.95 -7.26
CA ASP A 526 29.44 -34.41 -8.02
C ASP A 526 29.27 -32.91 -8.30
N GLU A 527 28.08 -32.49 -8.75
CA GLU A 527 27.74 -31.09 -9.00
C GLU A 527 27.80 -30.26 -7.70
N LEU A 528 27.26 -30.81 -6.60
CA LEU A 528 27.29 -30.17 -5.29
C LEU A 528 28.73 -29.95 -4.79
N LEU A 529 29.62 -30.93 -4.96
CA LEU A 529 31.03 -30.82 -4.60
C LEU A 529 31.76 -29.77 -5.46
N LEU A 530 31.44 -29.68 -6.75
CA LEU A 530 31.96 -28.64 -7.64
C LEU A 530 31.49 -27.25 -7.20
N TRP A 531 30.20 -27.10 -6.88
CA TRP A 531 29.67 -25.83 -6.36
C TRP A 531 30.32 -25.44 -5.03
N MET A 532 30.51 -26.39 -4.11
CA MET A 532 31.21 -26.14 -2.85
C MET A 532 32.65 -25.68 -3.09
N LYS A 533 33.36 -26.31 -4.03
CA LYS A 533 34.71 -25.90 -4.42
C LYS A 533 34.74 -24.46 -4.93
N ASP A 534 33.76 -24.08 -5.74
CA ASP A 534 33.62 -22.72 -6.25
C ASP A 534 33.38 -21.70 -5.14
N VAL A 535 32.46 -22.00 -4.21
CA VAL A 535 32.17 -21.12 -3.06
C VAL A 535 33.40 -20.92 -2.18
N VAL A 536 34.18 -21.98 -1.95
CA VAL A 536 35.41 -21.93 -1.14
C VAL A 536 36.52 -21.15 -1.85
N SER A 537 36.65 -21.30 -3.17
CA SER A 537 37.77 -20.75 -3.94
C SER A 537 37.61 -19.27 -4.34
N ARG A 538 36.37 -18.75 -4.38
CA ARG A 538 36.08 -17.37 -4.82
C ARG A 538 36.45 -16.34 -3.75
N PRO A 539 37.36 -15.37 -4.02
CA PRO A 539 37.73 -14.34 -3.07
C PRO A 539 36.57 -13.42 -2.68
N GLU A 540 35.63 -13.17 -3.61
CA GLU A 540 34.48 -12.29 -3.41
C GLU A 540 33.48 -12.85 -2.39
N LEU A 541 33.55 -14.15 -2.10
CA LEU A 541 32.73 -14.82 -1.08
C LEU A 541 33.45 -14.91 0.27
N GLY A 542 34.54 -14.14 0.45
CA GLY A 542 35.41 -14.12 1.64
C GLY A 542 34.66 -14.02 2.98
N ASP A 543 33.53 -13.33 3.00
CA ASP A 543 32.73 -13.10 4.21
C ASP A 543 31.56 -14.09 4.38
N VAL A 544 31.47 -15.10 3.50
CA VAL A 544 30.48 -16.18 3.58
C VAL A 544 31.03 -17.35 4.38
N GLN A 545 30.28 -17.72 5.41
CA GLN A 545 30.55 -18.87 6.27
C GLN A 545 29.66 -20.04 5.86
N LEU A 546 30.26 -21.20 5.60
CA LEU A 546 29.54 -22.41 5.21
C LEU A 546 29.69 -23.48 6.29
N ILE A 547 28.57 -24.00 6.78
CA ILE A 547 28.56 -25.20 7.63
C ILE A 547 27.70 -26.27 6.97
N CYS A 548 28.27 -27.45 6.82
CA CYS A 548 27.60 -28.59 6.21
C CYS A 548 27.54 -29.77 7.17
N THR A 549 26.48 -30.59 7.09
CA THR A 549 26.42 -31.88 7.78
C THR A 549 26.35 -33.03 6.79
N GLY A 550 26.88 -34.20 7.16
CA GLY A 550 26.71 -35.39 6.34
C GLY A 550 27.30 -36.65 6.95
N ARG A 551 27.15 -37.78 6.24
CA ARG A 551 27.83 -39.03 6.59
C ARG A 551 29.29 -39.04 6.10
N PRO A 552 30.21 -39.71 6.82
CA PRO A 552 31.58 -39.91 6.38
C PRO A 552 31.66 -40.99 5.27
N GLU A 553 30.92 -40.81 4.18
CA GLU A 553 30.97 -41.71 3.03
C GLU A 553 32.29 -41.54 2.26
N PRO A 554 32.81 -42.58 1.59
CA PRO A 554 34.14 -42.54 0.95
C PRO A 554 34.33 -41.38 -0.04
N GLU A 555 33.26 -40.96 -0.72
CA GLU A 555 33.28 -39.82 -1.65
C GLU A 555 33.52 -38.49 -0.92
N PHE A 556 32.74 -38.18 0.12
CA PHE A 556 32.90 -36.96 0.90
C PHE A 556 34.19 -36.95 1.72
N MET A 557 34.59 -38.09 2.26
CA MET A 557 35.85 -38.23 3.01
C MET A 557 37.09 -37.98 2.16
N ARG A 558 37.02 -38.21 0.84
CA ARG A 558 38.13 -37.91 -0.09
C ARG A 558 38.11 -36.44 -0.54
N ASN A 559 36.93 -35.91 -0.85
CA ASN A 559 36.81 -34.61 -1.50
C ASN A 559 36.71 -33.45 -0.50
N ILE A 560 35.90 -33.53 0.56
CA ILE A 560 35.68 -32.37 1.45
C ILE A 560 36.96 -31.94 2.19
N PRO A 561 37.75 -32.85 2.80
CA PRO A 561 38.98 -32.43 3.47
C PRO A 561 40.01 -31.78 2.54
N SER A 562 40.05 -32.18 1.26
CA SER A 562 40.94 -31.53 0.27
C SER A 562 40.42 -30.16 -0.19
N LEU A 563 39.12 -29.90 -0.05
CA LEU A 563 38.51 -28.60 -0.37
C LEU A 563 38.65 -27.60 0.78
N ILE A 564 38.37 -28.03 2.02
CA ILE A 564 38.27 -27.11 3.16
C ILE A 564 39.36 -27.31 4.23
N GLY A 565 40.23 -28.31 4.12
CA GLY A 565 41.23 -28.65 5.15
C GLY A 565 40.73 -29.66 6.18
N GLU A 566 41.60 -30.56 6.63
CA GLU A 566 41.26 -31.59 7.63
C GLU A 566 40.87 -30.98 8.98
N GLU A 567 41.47 -29.86 9.36
CA GLU A 567 41.18 -29.14 10.57
C GLU A 567 39.75 -28.60 10.62
N ASN A 568 39.10 -28.43 9.45
CA ASN A 568 37.73 -27.96 9.28
C ASN A 568 36.70 -29.11 9.20
N CYS A 569 37.13 -30.35 9.40
CA CYS A 569 36.28 -31.54 9.41
C CYS A 569 36.07 -32.02 10.85
N LEU A 570 34.92 -31.69 11.45
CA LEU A 570 34.59 -32.07 12.82
C LEU A 570 33.76 -33.37 12.84
N ALA A 571 34.40 -34.47 13.22
CA ALA A 571 33.70 -35.70 13.53
C ALA A 571 32.91 -35.55 14.85
N LEU A 572 31.61 -35.87 14.82
CA LEU A 572 30.76 -35.69 15.99
C LEU A 572 31.23 -36.59 17.15
N ASN A 573 31.46 -35.96 18.31
CA ASN A 573 32.03 -36.62 19.47
C ASN A 573 31.03 -37.57 20.14
N LYS A 574 31.29 -38.88 20.04
CA LYS A 574 30.46 -39.93 20.65
C LYS A 574 30.20 -39.73 22.14
N LYS A 575 31.18 -39.25 22.91
CA LYS A 575 31.03 -39.04 24.37
C LYS A 575 30.03 -37.93 24.67
N SER A 576 30.14 -36.80 23.97
CA SER A 576 29.21 -35.67 24.12
C SER A 576 27.80 -36.04 23.66
N ILE A 577 27.69 -36.73 22.52
CA ILE A 577 26.39 -37.23 22.02
C ILE A 577 25.75 -38.21 23.02
N ASN A 578 26.52 -39.13 23.62
CA ASN A 578 25.97 -40.04 24.64
C ASN A 578 25.48 -39.31 25.89
N ALA A 579 26.08 -38.17 26.25
CA ALA A 579 25.55 -37.33 27.32
C ALA A 579 24.17 -36.76 26.95
N ASP A 580 24.02 -36.24 25.73
CA ASP A 580 22.72 -35.76 25.24
C ASP A 580 21.69 -36.89 25.13
N ILE A 581 22.09 -38.09 24.69
CA ILE A 581 21.19 -39.27 24.63
C ILE A 581 20.69 -39.63 26.04
N ARG A 582 21.53 -39.54 27.07
CA ARG A 582 21.08 -39.78 28.47
C ARG A 582 20.05 -38.75 28.91
N SER A 583 20.26 -37.48 28.60
CA SER A 583 19.29 -36.41 28.86
C SER A 583 17.98 -36.67 28.12
N TYR A 584 18.06 -37.04 26.83
CA TYR A 584 16.91 -37.45 26.02
C TYR A 584 16.14 -38.61 26.66
N VAL A 585 16.82 -39.71 27.03
CA VAL A 585 16.20 -40.87 27.68
C VAL A 585 15.51 -40.47 28.99
N ALA A 586 16.14 -39.63 29.81
CA ALA A 586 15.56 -39.14 31.05
C ALA A 586 14.31 -38.28 30.81
N ALA A 587 14.34 -37.38 29.82
CA ALA A 587 13.20 -36.58 29.41
C ALA A 587 12.04 -37.47 28.93
N GLN A 588 12.29 -38.40 28.02
CA GLN A 588 11.27 -39.30 27.48
C GLN A 588 10.61 -40.16 28.57
N LEU A 589 11.37 -40.68 29.54
CA LEU A 589 10.83 -41.46 30.66
C LEU A 589 9.93 -40.62 31.59
N SER A 590 10.22 -39.33 31.74
CA SER A 590 9.45 -38.43 32.61
C SER A 590 8.23 -37.81 31.93
N GLN A 591 8.28 -37.61 30.61
CA GLN A 591 7.25 -36.89 29.86
C GLN A 591 6.22 -37.82 29.19
N ARG A 592 6.62 -39.00 28.71
CA ARG A 592 5.71 -39.86 27.93
C ARG A 592 4.65 -40.55 28.82
N PRO A 593 3.35 -40.47 28.48
CA PRO A 593 2.28 -41.12 29.25
C PRO A 593 2.49 -42.64 29.39
N ASP A 594 2.95 -43.29 28.33
CA ASP A 594 3.18 -44.74 28.30
C ASP A 594 4.29 -45.22 29.26
N PHE A 595 5.12 -44.34 29.80
CA PHE A 595 6.01 -44.64 30.92
C PHE A 595 5.49 -44.12 32.26
N ARG A 596 4.90 -42.91 32.28
CA ARG A 596 4.35 -42.29 33.50
C ARG A 596 3.23 -43.14 34.12
N ASP A 597 2.35 -43.70 33.30
CA ASP A 597 1.18 -44.46 33.77
C ASP A 597 1.58 -45.83 34.34
N LYS A 598 2.74 -46.36 33.96
CA LYS A 598 3.24 -47.67 34.43
C LYS A 598 3.81 -47.65 35.85
N ARG A 599 3.99 -46.48 36.48
CA ARG A 599 4.54 -46.31 37.85
C ARG A 599 5.77 -47.19 38.14
N LEU A 600 6.78 -47.12 37.27
CA LEU A 600 8.00 -47.92 37.38
C LEU A 600 8.80 -47.57 38.65
N SER A 601 9.47 -48.56 39.24
CA SER A 601 10.36 -48.34 40.39
C SER A 601 11.58 -47.48 40.00
N GLN A 602 12.16 -46.77 40.97
CA GLN A 602 13.37 -45.97 40.74
C GLN A 602 14.53 -46.82 40.21
N ASP A 603 14.72 -48.04 40.74
CA ASP A 603 15.76 -48.96 40.28
C ASP A 603 15.59 -49.35 38.80
N LEU A 604 14.35 -49.52 38.35
CA LEU A 604 14.07 -49.86 36.96
C LEU A 604 14.25 -48.67 36.04
N LEU A 605 13.82 -47.47 36.45
CA LEU A 605 14.06 -46.24 35.70
C LEU A 605 15.56 -45.98 35.51
N GLU A 606 16.35 -46.16 36.57
CA GLU A 606 17.80 -46.03 36.50
C GLU A 606 18.42 -47.14 35.65
N GLY A 607 17.87 -48.35 35.73
CA GLY A 607 18.22 -49.47 34.85
C GLY A 607 18.01 -49.16 33.37
N ILE A 608 16.90 -48.52 33.01
CA ILE A 608 16.61 -48.07 31.63
C ILE A 608 17.58 -46.95 31.23
N ARG A 609 17.73 -45.91 32.07
CA ARG A 609 18.63 -44.77 31.80
C ARG A 609 20.05 -45.22 31.52
N ARG A 610 20.59 -46.10 32.35
CA ARG A 610 21.93 -46.65 32.18
C ARG A 610 22.03 -47.53 30.93
N LYS A 611 21.18 -48.55 30.80
CA LYS A 611 21.31 -49.53 29.70
C LYS A 611 20.99 -48.95 28.32
N VAL A 612 19.99 -48.07 28.23
CA VAL A 612 19.61 -47.44 26.95
C VAL A 612 20.44 -46.19 26.70
N GLY A 613 20.72 -45.38 27.71
CA GLY A 613 21.55 -44.18 27.56
C GLY A 613 23.00 -44.50 27.22
N ASP A 614 23.64 -45.41 27.96
CA ASP A 614 25.05 -45.77 27.71
C ASP A 614 25.20 -46.77 26.56
N GLY A 615 24.16 -47.56 26.27
CA GLY A 615 24.16 -48.57 25.20
C GLY A 615 23.94 -48.02 23.79
N ALA A 616 23.60 -46.74 23.65
CA ALA A 616 23.25 -46.15 22.36
C ALA A 616 24.44 -45.87 21.43
N ASP A 617 25.67 -45.85 21.94
CA ASP A 617 26.93 -45.60 21.19
C ASP A 617 26.82 -44.47 20.14
N GLY A 618 26.24 -43.33 20.54
CA GLY A 618 26.10 -42.15 19.70
C GLY A 618 24.90 -42.16 18.74
N MET A 619 23.95 -43.08 18.90
CA MET A 619 22.76 -43.20 18.04
C MET A 619 21.46 -42.92 18.80
N PHE A 620 20.95 -41.69 18.71
CA PHE A 620 19.62 -41.31 19.24
C PHE A 620 18.50 -42.20 18.70
N ARG A 621 18.59 -42.56 17.42
CA ARG A 621 17.59 -43.44 16.77
C ARG A 621 17.50 -44.80 17.47
N TRP A 622 18.64 -45.38 17.83
CA TRP A 622 18.66 -46.65 18.56
C TRP A 622 17.98 -46.50 19.92
N ALA A 623 18.31 -45.45 20.68
CA ALA A 623 17.71 -45.19 21.99
C ALA A 623 16.19 -45.01 21.90
N SER A 624 15.72 -44.23 20.91
CA SER A 624 14.30 -44.02 20.64
C SER A 624 13.57 -45.34 20.31
N CYS A 625 14.16 -46.20 19.47
CA CYS A 625 13.62 -47.52 19.14
C CYS A 625 13.51 -48.43 20.37
N GLN A 626 14.52 -48.42 21.25
CA GLN A 626 14.49 -49.20 22.49
C GLN A 626 13.40 -48.68 23.44
N LEU A 627 13.29 -47.36 23.62
CA LEU A 627 12.23 -46.76 24.44
C LEU A 627 10.83 -47.10 23.92
N HIS A 628 10.62 -47.06 22.59
CA HIS A 628 9.35 -47.49 22.01
C HIS A 628 9.04 -48.97 22.30
N SER A 629 10.04 -49.84 22.19
CA SER A 629 9.88 -51.28 22.48
C SER A 629 9.60 -51.53 23.98
N LEU A 630 10.29 -50.82 24.87
CA LEU A 630 10.10 -50.92 26.33
C LEU A 630 8.73 -50.39 26.76
N ALA A 631 8.23 -49.32 26.14
CA ALA A 631 6.89 -48.78 26.44
C ALA A 631 5.76 -49.78 26.17
N ARG A 632 5.93 -50.67 25.18
CA ARG A 632 4.95 -51.70 24.83
C ARG A 632 4.96 -52.89 25.79
N CYS A 633 5.95 -53.01 26.68
CA CYS A 633 6.03 -54.11 27.63
C CYS A 633 4.86 -54.05 28.64
N PRO A 634 4.09 -55.14 28.82
CA PRO A 634 2.87 -55.11 29.62
C PRO A 634 3.12 -55.04 31.14
N HIS A 635 4.28 -55.49 31.62
CA HIS A 635 4.62 -55.55 33.05
C HIS A 635 6.15 -55.43 33.28
N GLN A 636 6.56 -55.15 34.52
CA GLN A 636 7.96 -54.91 34.91
C GLN A 636 8.92 -56.05 34.49
N ALA A 637 8.55 -57.31 34.71
CA ALA A 637 9.41 -58.44 34.32
C ALA A 637 9.69 -58.50 32.80
N ALA A 638 8.77 -58.00 31.96
CA ALA A 638 8.99 -57.92 30.52
C ALA A 638 9.99 -56.81 30.16
N ILE A 639 9.95 -55.68 30.87
CA ILE A 639 10.94 -54.59 30.74
C ILE A 639 12.33 -55.09 31.14
N GLU A 640 12.45 -55.75 32.30
CA GLU A 640 13.73 -56.29 32.79
C GLU A 640 14.32 -57.32 31.82
N LYS A 641 13.47 -58.22 31.29
CA LYS A 641 13.87 -59.16 30.24
C LYS A 641 14.32 -58.44 28.98
N ALA A 642 13.56 -57.47 28.47
CA ALA A 642 13.92 -56.71 27.28
C ALA A 642 15.25 -55.94 27.47
N LEU A 643 15.48 -55.36 28.65
CA LEU A 643 16.74 -54.70 29.03
C LEU A 643 17.92 -55.68 29.14
N SER A 644 17.68 -56.95 29.45
CA SER A 644 18.75 -57.98 29.48
C SER A 644 19.16 -58.43 28.08
N SER A 645 18.28 -58.28 27.10
CA SER A 645 18.48 -58.69 25.72
C SER A 645 18.38 -57.49 24.77
N LEU A 646 19.03 -56.36 25.03
CA LEU A 646 19.04 -55.24 24.10
C LEU A 646 19.86 -55.58 22.83
N PRO A 647 19.46 -55.09 21.64
CA PRO A 647 20.24 -55.25 20.42
C PRO A 647 21.53 -54.41 20.47
N ARG A 648 22.63 -54.90 19.88
CA ARG A 648 23.95 -54.25 19.93
C ARG A 648 24.02 -52.95 19.12
N ASN A 649 23.27 -52.87 18.03
CA ASN A 649 23.28 -51.74 17.11
C ASN A 649 21.91 -51.58 16.42
N LEU A 650 21.82 -50.57 15.54
CA LEU A 650 20.59 -50.26 14.83
C LEU A 650 20.20 -51.36 13.82
N GLU A 651 21.18 -52.02 13.19
CA GLU A 651 20.95 -53.16 12.29
C GLU A 651 20.27 -54.33 13.00
N GLU A 652 20.78 -54.76 14.16
CA GLU A 652 20.17 -55.82 14.96
C GLU A 652 18.78 -55.41 15.46
N THR A 653 18.58 -54.13 15.76
CA THR A 653 17.26 -53.59 16.12
C THR A 653 16.26 -53.79 14.97
N TYR A 654 16.62 -53.45 13.74
CA TYR A 654 15.75 -53.63 12.58
C TYR A 654 15.50 -55.10 12.25
N ARG A 655 16.53 -55.95 12.31
CA ARG A 655 16.38 -57.39 12.12
C ARG A 655 15.35 -57.97 13.08
N ARG A 656 15.42 -57.60 14.36
CA ARG A 656 14.46 -58.04 15.38
C ARG A 656 13.05 -57.49 15.12
N MET A 657 12.93 -56.23 14.71
CA MET A 657 11.62 -55.65 14.34
C MET A 657 10.97 -56.44 13.21
N ILE A 658 11.73 -56.80 12.17
CA ILE A 658 11.25 -57.61 11.04
C ILE A 658 10.88 -59.04 11.50
N GLN A 659 11.68 -59.64 12.37
CA GLN A 659 11.39 -60.97 12.93
C GLN A 659 10.16 -61.00 13.85
N CYS A 660 9.83 -59.89 14.50
CA CYS A 660 8.68 -59.78 15.41
C CYS A 660 7.35 -59.52 14.69
N ILE A 661 7.34 -59.36 13.36
CA ILE A 661 6.12 -59.21 12.58
C ILE A 661 5.30 -60.52 12.65
N PRO A 662 3.98 -60.48 12.94
CA PRO A 662 3.13 -61.67 12.92
C PRO A 662 3.25 -62.43 11.60
N THR A 663 3.32 -63.77 11.66
CA THR A 663 3.53 -64.62 10.47
C THR A 663 2.52 -64.35 9.36
N GLU A 664 1.27 -64.05 9.74
CA GLU A 664 0.15 -63.71 8.86
C GLU A 664 0.38 -62.42 8.06
N LEU A 665 1.09 -61.44 8.64
CA LEU A 665 1.32 -60.12 8.05
C LEU A 665 2.69 -60.02 7.36
N LYS A 666 3.58 -61.00 7.58
CA LYS A 666 4.99 -60.93 7.17
C LYS A 666 5.15 -60.73 5.66
N ILE A 667 4.36 -61.41 4.84
CA ILE A 667 4.41 -61.29 3.39
C ILE A 667 3.97 -59.88 2.95
N ASP A 668 2.87 -59.38 3.48
CA ASP A 668 2.34 -58.05 3.15
C ASP A 668 3.30 -56.94 3.57
N VAL A 669 3.91 -57.07 4.76
CA VAL A 669 4.94 -56.15 5.23
C VAL A 669 6.15 -56.16 4.31
N MET A 670 6.69 -57.34 3.99
CA MET A 670 7.86 -57.43 3.11
C MET A 670 7.58 -56.80 1.74
N ARG A 671 6.39 -57.02 1.20
CA ARG A 671 5.95 -56.40 -0.06
C ARG A 671 5.89 -54.87 0.06
N LEU A 672 5.27 -54.35 1.13
CA LEU A 672 5.21 -52.92 1.38
C LEU A 672 6.62 -52.30 1.48
N LEU A 673 7.53 -52.93 2.22
CA LEU A 673 8.93 -52.49 2.36
C LEU A 673 9.67 -52.51 1.01
N GLN A 674 9.48 -53.56 0.20
CA GLN A 674 10.06 -53.63 -1.15
C GLN A 674 9.60 -52.46 -2.02
N PHE A 675 8.29 -52.17 -2.04
CA PHE A 675 7.76 -51.04 -2.79
C PHE A 675 8.30 -49.70 -2.25
N LEU A 676 8.42 -49.53 -0.94
CA LEU A 676 9.01 -48.33 -0.33
C LEU A 676 10.48 -48.13 -0.72
N VAL A 677 11.25 -49.21 -0.87
CA VAL A 677 12.68 -49.15 -1.27
C VAL A 677 12.89 -48.92 -2.76
N HIS A 678 12.02 -49.49 -3.60
CA HIS A 678 12.18 -49.48 -5.05
C HIS A 678 11.38 -48.37 -5.76
N SER A 679 10.51 -47.65 -5.05
CA SER A 679 9.77 -46.54 -5.64
C SER A 679 10.68 -45.35 -5.95
N LYS A 680 10.51 -44.75 -7.14
CA LYS A 680 11.26 -43.55 -7.57
C LYS A 680 10.94 -42.29 -6.76
N ARG A 681 9.79 -42.30 -6.08
CA ARG A 681 9.32 -41.26 -5.18
C ARG A 681 8.66 -41.93 -3.97
N PRO A 682 8.53 -41.24 -2.83
CA PRO A 682 7.72 -41.72 -1.72
C PRO A 682 6.32 -42.15 -2.18
N LEU A 683 5.83 -43.26 -1.61
CA LEU A 683 4.50 -43.79 -1.91
C LEU A 683 3.44 -42.93 -1.24
N LYS A 684 2.34 -42.62 -1.94
CA LYS A 684 1.18 -42.02 -1.28
C LYS A 684 0.54 -43.05 -0.35
N LEU A 685 -0.11 -42.60 0.72
CA LEU A 685 -0.81 -43.51 1.64
C LEU A 685 -1.84 -44.40 0.91
N ALA A 686 -2.58 -43.83 -0.06
CA ALA A 686 -3.50 -44.60 -0.90
C ALA A 686 -2.77 -45.66 -1.75
N GLU A 687 -1.59 -45.35 -2.29
CA GLU A 687 -0.79 -46.30 -3.07
C GLU A 687 -0.25 -47.43 -2.18
N ALA A 688 0.18 -47.12 -0.95
CA ALA A 688 0.62 -48.11 0.03
C ALA A 688 -0.50 -49.10 0.40
N ASN A 689 -1.75 -48.63 0.53
CA ASN A 689 -2.91 -49.50 0.77
C ASN A 689 -3.16 -50.47 -0.40
N GLU A 690 -2.99 -50.01 -1.64
CA GLU A 690 -3.13 -50.88 -2.82
C GLU A 690 -2.01 -51.92 -2.90
N VAL A 691 -0.79 -51.61 -2.43
CA VAL A 691 0.31 -52.59 -2.36
C VAL A 691 -0.07 -53.80 -1.49
N ILE A 692 -0.77 -53.59 -0.37
CA ILE A 692 -1.24 -54.70 0.49
C ILE A 692 -2.24 -55.61 -0.25
N ALA A 693 -3.06 -55.04 -1.14
CA ALA A 693 -4.02 -55.78 -1.95
C ALA A 693 -3.40 -56.53 -3.16
N THR A 694 -2.13 -56.27 -3.49
CA THR A 694 -1.42 -57.04 -4.53
C THR A 694 -0.86 -58.35 -3.97
N GLN A 695 -0.84 -59.42 -4.76
CA GLN A 695 -0.22 -60.70 -4.43
C GLN A 695 0.74 -61.10 -5.56
N ILE A 696 2.02 -61.24 -5.23
CA ILE A 696 3.09 -61.50 -6.21
C ILE A 696 3.92 -62.74 -5.86
N GLU A 697 3.78 -63.23 -4.63
CA GLU A 697 4.57 -64.31 -4.04
C GLU A 697 3.95 -65.69 -4.28
N HIS A 698 2.63 -65.77 -4.51
CA HIS A 698 1.88 -67.00 -4.69
C HIS A 698 0.94 -66.93 -5.90
N GLU A 699 0.71 -68.06 -6.55
CA GLU A 699 -0.25 -68.15 -7.66
C GLU A 699 -1.68 -68.35 -7.13
N PRO A 700 -2.72 -67.73 -7.74
CA PRO A 700 -2.62 -66.83 -8.88
C PRO A 700 -2.07 -65.46 -8.47
N ARG A 701 -1.01 -65.01 -9.15
CA ARG A 701 -0.51 -63.64 -8.96
C ARG A 701 -1.54 -62.65 -9.47
N GLY A 702 -1.76 -61.57 -8.74
CA GLY A 702 -2.73 -60.57 -9.15
C GLY A 702 -3.09 -59.57 -8.09
N PHE A 703 -4.13 -58.81 -8.38
CA PHE A 703 -4.72 -57.83 -7.48
C PHE A 703 -6.01 -58.42 -6.88
N ASP A 704 -6.10 -58.49 -5.56
CA ASP A 704 -7.29 -58.96 -4.86
C ASP A 704 -7.95 -57.81 -4.09
N VAL A 705 -9.07 -57.33 -4.60
CA VAL A 705 -9.85 -56.25 -3.98
C VAL A 705 -10.30 -56.57 -2.56
N LYS A 706 -10.47 -57.85 -2.21
CA LYS A 706 -10.89 -58.28 -0.87
C LYS A 706 -9.80 -58.10 0.19
N ARG A 707 -8.55 -57.89 -0.24
CA ARG A 707 -7.39 -57.65 0.63
C ARG A 707 -7.13 -56.17 0.91
N ARG A 708 -7.93 -55.26 0.35
CA ARG A 708 -7.85 -53.84 0.72
C ARG A 708 -8.16 -53.67 2.20
N LEU A 709 -7.33 -52.88 2.87
CA LEU A 709 -7.52 -52.53 4.27
C LEU A 709 -8.85 -51.79 4.45
N PHE A 710 -9.56 -52.07 5.55
CA PHE A 710 -10.83 -51.43 5.86
C PHE A 710 -10.65 -49.93 6.17
N CYS A 711 -9.57 -49.58 6.87
CA CYS A 711 -9.14 -48.21 7.07
C CYS A 711 -7.74 -48.01 6.49
N GLY A 712 -7.57 -46.93 5.72
CA GLY A 712 -6.29 -46.65 5.06
C GLY A 712 -5.14 -46.30 6.00
N ASN A 713 -5.42 -46.06 7.29
CA ASN A 713 -4.40 -45.85 8.32
C ASN A 713 -3.90 -47.15 8.95
N ASP A 714 -4.62 -48.27 8.78
CA ASP A 714 -4.25 -49.57 9.36
C ASP A 714 -2.91 -50.09 8.79
N VAL A 715 -2.49 -49.57 7.62
CA VAL A 715 -1.18 -49.86 7.02
C VAL A 715 -0.01 -49.44 7.93
N LEU A 716 -0.24 -48.53 8.87
CA LEU A 716 0.76 -48.12 9.86
C LEU A 716 0.98 -49.17 10.94
N ASP A 717 -0.03 -50.00 11.21
CA ASP A 717 0.07 -51.08 12.19
C ASP A 717 0.89 -52.27 11.68
N TYR A 718 1.06 -52.37 10.36
CA TYR A 718 1.91 -53.37 9.72
C TYR A 718 3.40 -53.12 10.01
N CYS A 719 3.84 -51.86 10.20
CA CYS A 719 5.25 -51.50 10.42
C CYS A 719 5.47 -50.22 11.27
N PRO A 720 4.94 -50.14 12.50
CA PRO A 720 4.84 -48.87 13.24
C PRO A 720 6.19 -48.24 13.64
N SER A 721 7.27 -49.02 13.65
CA SER A 721 8.63 -48.55 14.01
C SER A 721 9.53 -48.30 12.79
N LEU A 722 9.20 -48.88 11.63
CA LEU A 722 10.02 -48.85 10.41
C LEU A 722 9.57 -47.78 9.42
N VAL A 723 8.30 -47.39 9.46
CA VAL A 723 7.69 -46.50 8.48
C VAL A 723 7.07 -45.28 9.17
N THR A 724 7.07 -44.15 8.49
CA THR A 724 6.43 -42.91 8.91
C THR A 724 5.60 -42.33 7.79
N VAL A 725 4.61 -41.54 8.17
CA VAL A 725 3.80 -40.76 7.23
C VAL A 725 4.21 -39.31 7.37
N VAL A 726 4.66 -38.73 6.27
CA VAL A 726 5.07 -37.33 6.21
C VAL A 726 3.99 -36.57 5.41
N PRO A 727 3.44 -35.48 5.96
CA PRO A 727 2.56 -34.59 5.21
C PRO A 727 3.38 -33.91 4.10
N THR A 728 2.86 -33.92 2.87
CA THR A 728 3.48 -33.21 1.75
C THR A 728 3.09 -31.73 1.75
N ALA A 729 3.74 -30.91 0.91
CA ALA A 729 3.41 -29.49 0.73
C ALA A 729 1.93 -29.25 0.35
N ASP A 730 1.25 -30.27 -0.20
CA ASP A 730 -0.19 -30.31 -0.34
C ASP A 730 -0.79 -30.92 0.93
N VAL A 731 -1.38 -30.10 1.80
CA VAL A 731 -1.84 -30.45 3.17
C VAL A 731 -2.79 -31.65 3.20
N HIS A 732 -3.40 -31.99 2.06
CA HIS A 732 -4.35 -33.10 1.90
C HIS A 732 -3.68 -34.40 1.41
N LYS A 733 -2.37 -34.41 1.19
CA LYS A 733 -1.61 -35.57 0.69
C LYS A 733 -0.51 -35.97 1.67
N CYS A 734 -0.58 -37.22 2.07
CA CYS A 734 0.39 -37.87 2.95
C CYS A 734 1.17 -38.92 2.16
N VAL A 735 2.49 -38.93 2.33
CA VAL A 735 3.37 -39.96 1.77
C VAL A 735 3.93 -40.84 2.87
N MET A 736 4.05 -42.11 2.57
CA MET A 736 4.63 -43.13 3.42
C MET A 736 6.09 -43.31 3.01
N THR A 737 7.00 -43.15 3.98
CA THR A 737 8.45 -43.31 3.81
C THR A 737 9.04 -44.10 4.97
N MET A 738 10.15 -44.77 4.74
CA MET A 738 10.90 -45.43 5.81
C MET A 738 11.43 -44.37 6.79
N ARG A 739 11.37 -44.64 8.10
CA ARG A 739 11.94 -43.74 9.11
C ARG A 739 13.47 -43.76 9.02
N ASP A 740 14.04 -42.69 8.47
CA ASP A 740 15.46 -42.28 8.47
C ASP A 740 16.48 -43.36 8.83
N ASP A 741 16.69 -44.31 7.91
CA ASP A 741 17.98 -44.99 7.82
C ASP A 741 18.26 -45.59 6.43
N PRO A 742 19.18 -44.98 5.66
CA PRO A 742 19.83 -45.57 4.50
C PRO A 742 20.51 -46.91 4.78
N ASN A 743 20.85 -47.31 6.01
CA ASN A 743 21.27 -48.70 6.26
C ASN A 743 20.14 -49.69 6.02
N THR A 744 18.87 -49.32 6.25
CA THR A 744 17.74 -50.18 5.85
C THR A 744 17.64 -50.23 4.33
N TYR A 745 17.80 -49.09 3.65
CA TYR A 745 17.87 -49.05 2.18
C TYR A 745 19.11 -49.75 1.62
N ALA A 746 20.26 -49.72 2.29
CA ALA A 746 21.53 -50.29 1.86
C ALA A 746 21.63 -51.78 2.19
N ILE A 747 21.04 -52.25 3.30
CA ILE A 747 20.83 -53.69 3.56
C ILE A 747 19.86 -54.27 2.51
N LEU A 748 18.81 -53.52 2.15
CA LEU A 748 17.85 -53.94 1.13
C LEU A 748 18.38 -53.74 -0.31
N ARG A 749 19.32 -52.81 -0.55
CA ARG A 749 19.99 -52.57 -1.85
C ARG A 749 21.34 -53.27 -2.02
N SER A 750 22.03 -53.76 -0.97
CA SER A 750 23.30 -54.50 -1.13
C SER A 750 23.10 -55.85 -1.82
N SER A 751 21.85 -56.29 -1.92
CA SER A 751 21.34 -57.35 -2.80
C SER A 751 21.46 -57.04 -4.31
N GLN A 752 21.71 -55.78 -4.69
CA GLN A 752 21.69 -55.27 -6.07
C GLN A 752 22.78 -55.80 -7.01
N ALA A 753 23.70 -56.65 -6.55
CA ALA A 753 24.79 -57.06 -7.45
C ALA A 753 24.32 -57.85 -8.68
N ARG A 754 23.06 -58.33 -8.76
CA ARG A 754 22.53 -59.00 -9.98
C ARG A 754 21.01 -58.81 -10.21
N GLY A 755 20.62 -57.81 -11.00
CA GLY A 755 19.50 -57.96 -11.97
C GLY A 755 18.20 -57.15 -11.77
N ALA A 756 17.97 -56.24 -12.74
CA ALA A 756 16.71 -55.65 -13.26
C ALA A 756 15.82 -54.74 -12.38
N THR A 757 15.60 -53.52 -12.88
CA THR A 757 14.73 -52.44 -12.36
C THR A 757 13.25 -52.67 -12.71
N LEU A 758 12.35 -52.56 -11.73
CA LEU A 758 10.89 -52.65 -11.92
C LEU A 758 10.27 -51.31 -12.37
N GLN A 759 9.48 -51.31 -13.43
CA GLN A 759 8.55 -50.23 -13.81
C GLN A 759 7.11 -50.73 -13.63
N ILE A 760 6.32 -50.07 -12.78
CA ILE A 760 4.86 -50.27 -12.68
C ILE A 760 4.20 -48.90 -12.85
N SER A 761 3.30 -48.79 -13.82
CA SER A 761 2.50 -47.59 -14.11
C SER A 761 1.05 -47.86 -13.74
N PHE A 762 0.42 -46.97 -12.98
CA PHE A 762 -1.02 -47.00 -12.69
C PHE A 762 -1.70 -45.91 -13.53
N HIS A 763 -2.60 -46.29 -14.45
CA HIS A 763 -3.44 -45.33 -15.17
C HIS A 763 -4.84 -45.30 -14.53
N ALA A 764 -5.31 -44.09 -14.19
CA ALA A 764 -6.71 -43.84 -13.88
C ALA A 764 -7.43 -43.51 -15.19
N GLU A 765 -8.24 -44.44 -15.71
CA GLU A 765 -9.22 -44.09 -16.73
C GLU A 765 -10.45 -43.47 -16.04
N GLY A 766 -10.85 -42.31 -16.55
CA GLY A 766 -11.74 -41.37 -15.86
C GLY A 766 -13.15 -41.88 -15.61
N GLY A 767 -13.70 -41.42 -14.48
CA GLY A 767 -15.11 -41.49 -14.14
C GLY A 767 -15.32 -40.99 -12.71
N MET A 768 -16.04 -39.87 -12.54
CA MET A 768 -16.51 -39.40 -11.24
C MET A 768 -17.55 -40.39 -10.70
N ASP A 769 -17.10 -41.46 -10.08
CA ASP A 769 -17.82 -42.19 -9.03
C ASP A 769 -16.84 -43.19 -8.42
N GLY A 770 -16.70 -43.18 -7.09
CA GLY A 770 -15.67 -43.90 -6.32
C GLY A 770 -15.79 -45.42 -6.29
N ARG A 771 -16.09 -46.08 -7.42
CA ARG A 771 -16.30 -47.53 -7.54
C ARG A 771 -15.66 -48.18 -8.78
N THR A 772 -14.67 -47.56 -9.42
CA THR A 772 -13.98 -48.16 -10.59
C THR A 772 -12.64 -48.80 -10.18
N PRO A 773 -12.34 -50.06 -10.55
CA PRO A 773 -11.07 -50.70 -10.20
C PRO A 773 -9.90 -50.11 -11.00
N LEU A 774 -8.78 -49.82 -10.32
CA LEU A 774 -7.48 -49.58 -10.96
C LEU A 774 -6.95 -50.92 -11.50
N ALA A 775 -6.89 -51.08 -12.82
CA ALA A 775 -6.37 -52.29 -13.44
C ALA A 775 -4.83 -52.25 -13.55
N LEU A 776 -4.16 -53.30 -13.09
CA LEU A 776 -2.73 -53.55 -13.30
C LEU A 776 -2.53 -54.25 -14.65
N THR A 777 -2.00 -53.56 -15.67
CA THR A 777 -1.55 -54.19 -16.92
C THR A 777 -0.03 -54.30 -16.95
N ALA A 778 0.49 -55.52 -16.84
CA ALA A 778 1.92 -55.83 -17.05
C ALA A 778 2.10 -56.51 -18.42
N GLY A 779 2.92 -55.93 -19.30
CA GLY A 779 3.28 -56.54 -20.58
C GLY A 779 4.04 -57.86 -20.40
N GLY A 780 3.67 -58.90 -21.15
CA GLY A 780 4.00 -60.33 -20.91
C GLY A 780 5.48 -60.76 -20.89
N ARG A 781 6.46 -59.86 -21.04
CA ARG A 781 7.88 -60.15 -20.77
C ARG A 781 8.37 -59.62 -19.42
N GLY A 782 7.63 -58.72 -18.76
CA GLY A 782 7.97 -58.15 -17.45
C GLY A 782 7.57 -59.03 -16.27
N GLN A 783 6.48 -59.81 -16.36
CA GLN A 783 6.01 -60.65 -15.24
C GLN A 783 7.02 -61.71 -14.80
N ALA A 784 7.78 -62.31 -15.74
CA ALA A 784 8.81 -63.30 -15.41
C ALA A 784 10.01 -62.68 -14.68
N ALA A 785 10.47 -61.50 -15.13
CA ALA A 785 11.59 -60.78 -14.51
C ALA A 785 11.22 -60.19 -13.14
N VAL A 786 10.01 -59.63 -13.00
CA VAL A 786 9.45 -59.12 -11.74
C VAL A 786 9.40 -60.23 -10.69
N THR A 787 8.86 -61.39 -11.08
CA THR A 787 8.77 -62.55 -10.19
C THR A 787 10.13 -63.03 -9.75
N GLN A 788 11.11 -63.07 -10.66
CA GLN A 788 12.44 -63.60 -10.38
C GLN A 788 13.27 -62.67 -9.48
N SER A 789 13.16 -61.35 -9.66
CA SER A 789 13.77 -60.35 -8.77
C SER A 789 13.12 -60.35 -7.38
N LEU A 790 11.80 -60.53 -7.29
CA LEU A 790 11.09 -60.64 -6.01
C LEU A 790 11.40 -61.96 -5.27
N LEU A 791 11.55 -63.08 -5.99
CA LEU A 791 11.95 -64.38 -5.40
C LEU A 791 13.38 -64.35 -4.87
N MET A 792 14.30 -63.63 -5.54
CA MET A 792 15.68 -63.44 -5.06
C MET A 792 15.71 -62.59 -3.78
N VAL A 793 14.93 -61.52 -3.71
CA VAL A 793 14.79 -60.70 -2.49
C VAL A 793 14.10 -61.51 -1.37
N GLN A 794 13.17 -62.41 -1.70
CA GLN A 794 12.54 -63.32 -0.74
C GLN A 794 13.51 -64.37 -0.17
N GLN A 795 14.47 -64.86 -0.97
CA GLN A 795 15.55 -65.73 -0.48
C GLN A 795 16.56 -64.97 0.39
N GLU A 796 16.94 -63.74 0.05
CA GLU A 796 17.87 -62.96 0.88
C GLU A 796 17.25 -62.45 2.18
N LEU A 797 15.95 -62.12 2.19
CA LEU A 797 15.19 -61.81 3.40
C LEU A 797 14.84 -63.05 4.24
N GLN A 798 14.98 -64.26 3.71
CA GLN A 798 14.93 -65.51 4.49
C GLN A 798 16.31 -65.88 5.08
N ILE A 799 17.40 -65.33 4.54
CA ILE A 799 18.78 -65.51 5.03
C ILE A 799 19.13 -64.48 6.12
N LEU A 800 18.53 -63.29 6.09
CA LEU A 800 18.53 -62.26 7.16
C LEU A 800 17.57 -62.60 8.31
#